data_AF-C9Y415-F1
#
_entry.id   AF-C9Y415-F1
#
_cell.length_a   1.000
_cell.length_b   1.000
_cell.length_c   1.000
_cell.angle_alpha   90.00
_cell.angle_beta   90.00
_cell.angle_gamma   90.00
#
_symmetry.space_group_name_H-M   'P 1'
#
loop_
_entity.id
_entity.type
_entity.pdbx_description
1 polymer ?
#
loop_
_entity_poly.entity_id
_entity_poly.type
_entity_poly.pdbx_seq_one_letter_code
_entity_poly.pdbx_strand_id
1 'polypeptide(L)'
;MAARKLRMLNILLSIVTNRILWGFMGVTALSAVVWMIGPLLSIVDSRPLESETNRIISIALIYLIWVHSHIVPRLYNAWLNRKLMDKLNEGKPAEEGGDFKRLGNDDQVLADRFDEAAQILKKAHFNAPGQRGQWTQRFSTQYLYQLPWYVIIGAPGSGKTTALVNSGLQFPLADRFGKTALRGIGGTRNCDWWFTNEAVLLDTAGRYTTQESEQAQDAGEWLSFVDLLRKYRRRQPINGVIITISVSDLLTQSPEATQQQAVNLRQRLGELHEQLGIRFPVYVLVTKADLLKGFRSYFGRFDKAQRDQIWGFTFPWDRSKQADFDLLGAFTQEFALLQQRLDAGLPDTLLAESDPKARAECYLFPQEFAALRPLLADYLSTVFARSNFETEFSPRGIYLASGTQEGLPFDRVMGELNRALSLPSGGKEGDNWDSVSKEAPIPGGKGQSFFIKNLLQNVIFQEAGIAGQNRWWELRNRAVLWSGYAALVALLLVLGGLWLTSYGNNKDYLAEVEGKVPGVERQSKALQTTTGRDLFSMLPFFNSLVELPKSKAFDLNSPPVTYRMGLYRGDDVNDASQALYQKALQEMLMPAVAQLITGWVRNDNGSDVEYSYEALKAYQMLYQPKHYDGKFLHSWVMLNLERNLPQNVTQAQLNQLEWHLTQLLEPQIQTSPYAKDESLISRQQAMINQKPLSLRVYGRLKRLLERDENLKPVSLATLGGPQSELVFSRKSGKPVSDGVPGLYTPKGYWESFNGQIDNVTASLHDDDAWVLGLTTAQEDKTQTDNAVRQLYMRDFISQWDSYLADIQLNNSADLNQRINTARVLSSSNSPLRRLVMNLSQVLTLSRAEPQAGEAQAKEQGNRATRTLEALFSDRESGATTAAAAPQTPEQVVTDHYAPIIELAQPLEKGGKAIVFDDFIKQIDELYRYLTAVQDAANSGMPPPGGEAISRLQASAGRLPGGLQNMFSRMAVGASSDTQQRELENVRKRISVEVGSFCRQAIAGRYPLVRSASSEVTPDDLARMFAPGTGLMDSFFRDNLTNKVDTTQQRWRFTPGIDGKTLPGSEGVLRPFQQAQYIRDAFFANGATTPSYRVTVRTVRMDNDILTLSLDVDGQLLRYSHGPQAVQLMSWPGSGGTNQVRMQLGLANGTTSTLVTNGAWALNRFFDRARIAPGAGSLSRQATFSVDGHSVTLEFTPNSIRNPFQLPGFACP
;
A
#
# COMPACT_ATOMS: atom_id res chain seq x y z
N MET A 1 59.69 -17.37 -17.43
CA MET A 1 58.22 -17.15 -17.59
C MET A 1 57.63 -16.07 -16.68
N ALA A 2 57.93 -16.04 -15.37
CA ALA A 2 57.24 -15.19 -14.38
C ALA A 2 56.99 -13.72 -14.80
N ALA A 3 58.01 -13.01 -15.28
CA ALA A 3 57.88 -11.61 -15.72
C ALA A 3 56.81 -11.38 -16.81
N ARG A 4 56.59 -12.36 -17.70
CA ARG A 4 55.55 -12.28 -18.75
C ARG A 4 54.14 -12.44 -18.16
N LYS A 5 53.98 -13.29 -17.13
CA LYS A 5 52.74 -13.36 -16.33
C LYS A 5 52.51 -12.07 -15.52
N LEU A 6 53.55 -11.51 -14.89
CA LEU A 6 53.43 -10.27 -14.12
C LEU A 6 53.05 -9.06 -15.00
N ARG A 7 53.64 -8.96 -16.21
CA ARG A 7 53.28 -7.90 -17.17
C ARG A 7 51.85 -8.09 -17.71
N MET A 8 51.43 -9.32 -17.99
CA MET A 8 50.03 -9.63 -18.31
C MET A 8 49.07 -9.25 -17.16
N LEU A 9 49.43 -9.56 -15.91
CA LEU A 9 48.62 -9.25 -14.73
C LEU A 9 48.50 -7.74 -14.50
N ASN A 10 49.58 -6.98 -14.65
CA ASN A 10 49.55 -5.52 -14.55
C ASN A 10 48.78 -4.87 -15.71
N ILE A 11 48.85 -5.44 -16.93
CA ILE A 11 48.02 -4.99 -18.06
C ILE A 11 46.53 -5.27 -17.76
N LEU A 12 46.18 -6.48 -17.31
CA LEU A 12 44.84 -6.83 -16.85
C LEU A 12 44.35 -5.91 -15.73
N LEU A 13 45.16 -5.64 -14.71
CA LEU A 13 44.84 -4.68 -13.66
C LEU A 13 44.65 -3.26 -14.20
N SER A 14 45.48 -2.80 -15.14
CA SER A 14 45.31 -1.45 -15.74
C SER A 14 44.03 -1.34 -16.57
N ILE A 15 43.61 -2.42 -17.22
CA ILE A 15 42.35 -2.52 -17.97
C ILE A 15 41.17 -2.58 -16.99
N VAL A 16 41.21 -3.48 -16.01
CA VAL A 16 40.15 -3.71 -15.00
C VAL A 16 40.02 -2.54 -14.02
N THR A 17 41.02 -1.68 -13.84
CA THR A 17 40.91 -0.44 -13.03
C THR A 17 40.60 0.81 -13.86
N ASN A 18 40.51 0.70 -15.19
CA ASN A 18 40.23 1.84 -16.06
C ASN A 18 38.79 2.36 -15.84
N ARG A 19 38.65 3.64 -15.50
CA ARG A 19 37.35 4.31 -15.31
C ARG A 19 36.48 4.24 -16.57
N ILE A 20 37.08 4.25 -17.76
CA ILE A 20 36.35 4.13 -19.03
C ILE A 20 35.74 2.72 -19.14
N LEU A 21 36.44 1.67 -18.68
CA LEU A 21 35.93 0.30 -18.70
C LEU A 21 34.82 0.06 -17.67
N TRP A 22 34.89 0.65 -16.48
CA TRP A 22 33.77 0.65 -15.54
C TRP A 22 32.57 1.48 -16.01
N GLY A 23 32.82 2.64 -16.64
CA GLY A 23 31.77 3.44 -17.29
C GLY A 23 31.09 2.65 -18.43
N PHE A 24 31.89 1.99 -19.27
CA PHE A 24 31.42 1.11 -20.33
C PHE A 24 30.61 -0.05 -19.76
N MET A 25 31.10 -0.82 -18.76
CA MET A 25 30.31 -1.89 -18.14
C MET A 25 29.02 -1.39 -17.50
N GLY A 26 29.03 -0.22 -16.85
CA GLY A 26 27.82 0.40 -16.31
C GLY A 26 26.79 0.76 -17.39
N VAL A 27 27.26 1.30 -18.52
CA VAL A 27 26.42 1.59 -19.70
C VAL A 27 25.96 0.31 -20.41
N THR A 28 26.78 -0.73 -20.48
CA THR A 28 26.40 -2.05 -21.01
C THR A 28 25.33 -2.70 -20.13
N ALA A 29 25.47 -2.64 -18.81
CA ALA A 29 24.46 -3.12 -17.87
C ALA A 29 23.15 -2.31 -17.99
N LEU A 30 23.23 -0.98 -18.09
CA LEU A 30 22.06 -0.13 -18.35
C LEU A 30 21.41 -0.44 -19.71
N SER A 31 22.23 -0.74 -20.74
CA SER A 31 21.74 -1.14 -22.06
C SER A 31 21.05 -2.51 -22.03
N ALA A 32 21.57 -3.46 -21.23
CA ALA A 32 20.91 -4.75 -21.01
C ALA A 32 19.58 -4.60 -20.23
N VAL A 33 19.53 -3.68 -19.26
CA VAL A 33 18.29 -3.27 -18.59
C VAL A 33 17.29 -2.66 -19.58
N VAL A 34 17.72 -1.75 -20.47
CA VAL A 34 16.85 -1.19 -21.53
C VAL A 34 16.43 -2.27 -22.55
N TRP A 35 17.28 -3.27 -22.81
CA TRP A 35 16.94 -4.37 -23.72
C TRP A 35 15.89 -5.33 -23.16
N MET A 36 16.02 -5.71 -21.88
CA MET A 36 15.17 -6.71 -21.21
C MET A 36 13.95 -6.13 -20.49
N ILE A 37 14.09 -4.97 -19.84
CA ILE A 37 13.03 -4.32 -19.05
C ILE A 37 12.34 -3.22 -19.87
N GLY A 38 13.00 -2.65 -20.88
CA GLY A 38 12.41 -1.64 -21.78
C GLY A 38 11.02 -1.99 -22.33
N PRO A 39 10.77 -3.20 -22.87
CA PRO A 39 9.45 -3.58 -23.39
C PRO A 39 8.33 -3.60 -22.34
N LEU A 40 8.69 -3.72 -21.05
CA LEU A 40 7.76 -3.73 -19.92
C LEU A 40 7.44 -2.32 -19.39
N LEU A 41 8.14 -1.29 -19.85
CA LEU A 41 7.92 0.10 -19.45
C LEU A 41 6.86 0.77 -20.34
N SER A 42 5.61 0.75 -19.89
CA SER A 42 4.57 1.63 -20.39
C SER A 42 4.67 3.03 -19.79
N ILE A 43 4.40 4.05 -20.62
CA ILE A 43 4.22 5.44 -20.21
C ILE A 43 2.86 5.87 -20.72
N VAL A 44 1.89 5.99 -19.81
CA VAL A 44 0.46 5.96 -20.12
C VAL A 44 0.18 4.69 -20.97
N ASP A 45 -0.54 4.78 -22.07
CA ASP A 45 -0.85 3.63 -22.95
C ASP A 45 0.22 3.37 -24.02
N SER A 46 1.31 4.15 -24.03
CA SER A 46 2.40 3.99 -25.00
C SER A 46 3.54 3.12 -24.44
N ARG A 47 4.04 2.18 -25.24
CA ARG A 47 5.25 1.39 -24.93
C ARG A 47 6.39 1.78 -25.89
N PRO A 48 7.02 2.96 -25.71
CA PRO A 48 8.01 3.48 -26.66
C PRO A 48 9.22 2.57 -26.84
N LEU A 49 9.52 1.69 -25.87
CA LEU A 49 10.63 0.73 -25.87
C LEU A 49 10.23 -0.72 -26.21
N GLU A 50 9.01 -0.97 -26.68
CA GLU A 50 8.59 -2.29 -27.16
C GLU A 50 9.25 -2.62 -28.51
N SER A 51 9.18 -1.67 -29.46
CA SER A 51 9.88 -1.74 -30.75
C SER A 51 11.39 -1.93 -30.60
N GLU A 52 11.94 -2.94 -31.30
CA GLU A 52 13.38 -3.20 -31.35
C GLU A 52 14.15 -2.00 -31.90
N THR A 53 13.62 -1.33 -32.95
CA THR A 53 14.20 -0.12 -33.52
C THR A 53 14.34 0.98 -32.47
N ASN A 54 13.33 1.17 -31.61
CA ASN A 54 13.36 2.19 -30.57
C ASN A 54 14.29 1.80 -29.40
N ARG A 55 14.43 0.51 -29.08
CA ARG A 55 15.45 0.03 -28.13
C ARG A 55 16.87 0.23 -28.67
N ILE A 56 17.11 -0.07 -29.95
CA ILE A 56 18.40 0.18 -30.62
C ILE A 56 18.71 1.67 -30.63
N ILE A 57 17.75 2.53 -31.02
CA ILE A 57 17.90 3.99 -30.97
C ILE A 57 18.20 4.47 -29.55
N SER A 58 17.48 3.97 -28.54
CA SER A 58 17.66 4.40 -27.14
C SER A 58 19.00 3.95 -26.55
N ILE A 59 19.44 2.72 -26.83
CA ILE A 59 20.76 2.21 -26.45
C ILE A 59 21.86 3.02 -27.17
N ALA A 60 21.71 3.29 -28.46
CA ALA A 60 22.61 4.16 -29.20
C ALA A 60 22.65 5.58 -28.61
N LEU A 61 21.51 6.13 -28.16
CA LEU A 61 21.41 7.43 -27.50
C LEU A 61 22.12 7.42 -26.14
N ILE A 62 22.01 6.34 -25.35
CA ILE A 62 22.73 6.19 -24.07
C ILE A 62 24.24 6.11 -24.31
N TYR A 63 24.70 5.33 -25.28
CA TYR A 63 26.12 5.29 -25.67
C TYR A 63 26.60 6.65 -26.21
N LEU A 64 25.80 7.33 -27.01
CA LEU A 64 26.09 8.66 -27.55
C LEU A 64 26.19 9.70 -26.42
N ILE A 65 25.25 9.72 -25.47
CA ILE A 65 25.33 10.56 -24.27
C ILE A 65 26.58 10.23 -23.44
N TRP A 66 26.92 8.95 -23.26
CA TRP A 66 28.12 8.55 -22.53
C TRP A 66 29.41 9.04 -23.21
N VAL A 67 29.51 8.87 -24.54
CA VAL A 67 30.62 9.39 -25.36
C VAL A 67 30.69 10.92 -25.31
N HIS A 68 29.57 11.62 -25.55
CA HIS A 68 29.51 13.08 -25.46
C HIS A 68 29.84 13.60 -24.06
N SER A 69 29.43 12.93 -22.99
CA SER A 69 29.79 13.33 -21.61
C SER A 69 31.30 13.25 -21.33
N HIS A 70 32.05 12.46 -22.10
CA HIS A 70 33.51 12.38 -22.03
C HIS A 70 34.23 13.29 -23.05
N ILE A 71 33.59 13.68 -24.15
CA ILE A 71 34.20 14.51 -25.22
C ILE A 71 33.85 15.99 -25.05
N VAL A 72 32.57 16.32 -24.82
CA VAL A 72 32.08 17.71 -24.75
C VAL A 72 32.78 18.53 -23.66
N PRO A 73 33.03 18.05 -22.43
CA PRO A 73 33.77 18.84 -21.45
C PRO A 73 35.21 19.16 -21.87
N ARG A 74 35.86 18.30 -22.67
CA ARG A 74 37.22 18.56 -23.17
C ARG A 74 37.23 19.67 -24.22
N LEU A 75 36.26 19.65 -25.14
CA LEU A 75 36.10 20.69 -26.15
C LEU A 75 35.59 22.02 -25.55
N TYR A 76 34.64 21.95 -24.62
CA TYR A 76 34.06 23.13 -23.97
C TYR A 76 35.07 23.86 -23.08
N ASN A 77 35.91 23.15 -22.34
CA ASN A 77 36.98 23.78 -21.54
C ASN A 77 38.02 24.49 -22.43
N ALA A 78 38.34 23.95 -23.61
CA ALA A 78 39.21 24.61 -24.58
C ALA A 78 38.58 25.89 -25.19
N TRP A 79 37.26 25.94 -25.29
CA TRP A 79 36.51 27.10 -25.78
C TRP A 79 36.28 28.17 -24.69
N LEU A 80 35.91 27.75 -23.48
CA LEU A 80 35.60 28.65 -22.37
C LEU A 80 36.82 29.46 -21.91
N ASN A 81 38.01 28.86 -21.92
CA ASN A 81 39.28 29.54 -21.63
C ASN A 81 39.56 30.70 -22.60
N ARG A 82 38.99 30.70 -23.82
CA ARG A 82 39.09 31.81 -24.77
C ARG A 82 38.09 32.95 -24.52
N LYS A 83 37.02 32.72 -23.75
CA LYS A 83 35.90 33.67 -23.60
C LYS A 83 35.77 34.30 -22.21
N LEU A 84 36.63 33.89 -21.27
CA LEU A 84 36.69 34.46 -19.91
C LEU A 84 37.61 35.69 -19.80
N MET A 85 38.51 35.91 -20.76
CA MET A 85 39.40 37.09 -20.77
C MET A 85 38.63 38.39 -21.04
N ASP A 86 37.63 38.35 -21.94
CA ASP A 86 36.89 39.53 -22.41
C ASP A 86 35.88 40.12 -21.41
N LYS A 87 35.74 39.54 -20.20
CA LYS A 87 34.70 39.91 -19.22
C LYS A 87 35.23 40.27 -17.82
N LEU A 88 36.49 40.67 -17.71
CA LEU A 88 37.12 41.09 -16.44
C LEU A 88 37.39 42.61 -16.33
N ASN A 89 36.86 43.43 -17.24
CA ASN A 89 37.20 44.85 -17.35
C ASN A 89 36.09 45.84 -16.93
N GLU A 90 35.01 45.38 -16.29
CA GLU A 90 34.00 46.24 -15.66
C GLU A 90 33.81 45.86 -14.20
N GLY A 91 34.05 46.81 -13.28
CA GLY A 91 33.96 46.60 -11.84
C GLY A 91 32.97 47.54 -11.16
N LYS A 92 32.40 47.09 -10.04
CA LYS A 92 31.74 47.94 -9.03
C LYS A 92 32.08 47.41 -7.64
N PRO A 93 32.38 48.27 -6.66
CA PRO A 93 32.66 47.86 -5.28
C PRO A 93 31.37 47.60 -4.49
N ALA A 94 31.50 46.95 -3.34
CA ALA A 94 30.54 46.92 -2.25
C ALA A 94 31.29 47.26 -0.95
N GLU A 95 30.56 47.76 0.05
CA GLU A 95 31.13 48.54 1.17
C GLU A 95 31.62 47.66 2.34
N GLU A 96 32.64 48.15 3.07
CA GLU A 96 33.09 47.57 4.35
C GLU A 96 32.59 48.41 5.53
N GLY A 97 32.19 47.75 6.62
CA GLY A 97 31.84 48.39 7.89
C GLY A 97 31.49 47.38 8.97
N GLY A 98 32.36 47.21 9.97
CA GLY A 98 32.18 46.18 11.01
C GLY A 98 33.37 46.07 11.97
N ASP A 99 33.58 47.11 12.78
CA ASP A 99 34.62 47.11 13.83
C ASP A 99 34.30 46.10 14.96
N PHE A 100 35.31 45.40 15.47
CA PHE A 100 35.16 44.39 16.53
C PHE A 100 36.26 44.48 17.59
N LYS A 101 35.85 44.74 18.83
CA LYS A 101 36.75 44.87 19.99
C LYS A 101 37.31 43.51 20.42
N ARG A 102 38.60 43.51 20.80
CA ARG A 102 39.29 42.39 21.43
C ARG A 102 39.03 42.37 22.94
N LEU A 103 38.87 41.18 23.53
CA LEU A 103 39.41 40.76 24.84
C LEU A 103 38.97 39.30 25.16
N GLY A 104 39.93 38.43 25.49
CA GLY A 104 39.69 37.25 26.34
C GLY A 104 39.23 35.92 25.71
N ASN A 105 39.94 35.38 24.70
CA ASN A 105 40.13 33.93 24.47
C ASN A 105 40.94 33.68 23.18
N ASP A 106 42.27 33.71 23.27
CA ASP A 106 43.15 33.62 22.09
C ASP A 106 43.12 32.23 21.40
N ASP A 107 42.77 31.16 22.13
CA ASP A 107 42.44 29.82 21.58
C ASP A 107 41.17 29.81 20.71
N GLN A 108 40.12 30.56 21.10
CA GLN A 108 38.89 30.64 20.30
C GLN A 108 39.14 31.43 19.01
N VAL A 109 39.89 32.53 19.09
CA VAL A 109 40.34 33.29 17.91
C VAL A 109 41.21 32.44 16.97
N LEU A 110 42.01 31.50 17.50
CA LEU A 110 42.71 30.49 16.70
C LEU A 110 41.72 29.53 16.02
N ALA A 111 40.77 28.95 16.75
CA ALA A 111 39.79 28.01 16.19
C ALA A 111 38.90 28.65 15.10
N ASP A 112 38.42 29.87 15.33
CA ASP A 112 37.59 30.62 14.39
C ASP A 112 38.35 30.93 13.09
N ARG A 113 39.63 31.31 13.17
CA ARG A 113 40.51 31.47 11.99
C ARG A 113 40.67 30.18 11.19
N PHE A 114 40.72 29.02 11.83
CA PHE A 114 40.76 27.72 11.14
C PHE A 114 39.43 27.41 10.43
N ASP A 115 38.27 27.70 11.05
CA ASP A 115 36.97 27.51 10.40
C ASP A 115 36.72 28.52 9.26
N GLU A 116 37.15 29.78 9.39
CA GLU A 116 37.13 30.76 8.31
C GLU A 116 38.03 30.33 7.15
N ALA A 117 39.28 29.96 7.42
CA ALA A 117 40.21 29.43 6.42
C ALA A 117 39.64 28.20 5.68
N ALA A 118 39.01 27.26 6.42
CA ALA A 118 38.34 26.12 5.84
C ALA A 118 37.13 26.54 4.98
N GLN A 119 36.34 27.53 5.40
CA GLN A 119 35.26 28.09 4.59
C GLN A 119 35.76 28.80 3.32
N ILE A 120 36.86 29.55 3.40
CA ILE A 120 37.49 30.20 2.25
C ILE A 120 37.93 29.13 1.24
N LEU A 121 38.67 28.11 1.66
CA LEU A 121 39.07 26.99 0.77
C LEU A 121 37.88 26.20 0.21
N LYS A 122 36.76 26.11 0.95
CA LYS A 122 35.52 25.48 0.48
C LYS A 122 34.82 26.31 -0.60
N LYS A 123 34.76 27.64 -0.43
CA LYS A 123 34.11 28.61 -1.34
C LYS A 123 34.97 28.89 -2.59
N ALA A 124 36.28 29.10 -2.41
CA ALA A 124 37.24 29.47 -3.45
C ALA A 124 37.74 28.25 -4.25
N HIS A 125 36.83 27.37 -4.68
CA HIS A 125 37.15 26.13 -5.39
C HIS A 125 37.99 26.39 -6.66
N PHE A 126 39.31 26.26 -6.56
CA PHE A 126 40.22 26.43 -7.69
C PHE A 126 39.98 25.32 -8.72
N ASN A 127 40.04 25.68 -10.00
CA ASN A 127 39.52 24.91 -11.14
C ASN A 127 40.02 23.45 -11.23
N ALA A 128 39.26 22.52 -10.65
CA ALA A 128 39.51 21.08 -10.72
C ALA A 128 38.53 20.40 -11.71
N PRO A 129 38.94 20.07 -12.95
CA PRO A 129 38.05 19.49 -13.96
C PRO A 129 37.77 18.00 -13.70
N GLY A 130 36.73 17.69 -12.92
CA GLY A 130 36.34 16.29 -12.65
C GLY A 130 34.94 16.14 -12.05
N GLN A 131 33.98 15.67 -12.86
CA GLN A 131 32.59 15.46 -12.45
C GLN A 131 32.45 14.44 -11.30
N ARG A 132 31.74 14.83 -10.23
CA ARG A 132 30.96 13.93 -9.35
C ARG A 132 29.68 14.63 -8.89
N GLY A 133 28.61 13.87 -8.66
CA GLY A 133 27.27 14.41 -8.42
C GLY A 133 27.16 15.24 -7.14
N GLN A 134 26.49 16.40 -7.24
CA GLN A 134 26.38 17.45 -6.22
C GLN A 134 25.97 16.93 -4.83
N TRP A 135 25.15 15.87 -4.74
CA TRP A 135 24.71 15.30 -3.47
C TRP A 135 25.85 14.69 -2.63
N THR A 136 26.94 14.21 -3.26
CA THR A 136 28.09 13.63 -2.54
C THR A 136 29.07 14.69 -2.04
N GLN A 137 29.16 15.83 -2.74
CA GLN A 137 30.15 16.88 -2.44
C GLN A 137 29.89 17.58 -1.10
N ARG A 138 28.63 17.61 -0.63
CA ARG A 138 28.25 18.15 0.69
C ARG A 138 28.96 17.46 1.86
N PHE A 139 29.38 16.20 1.69
CA PHE A 139 30.06 15.41 2.73
C PHE A 139 31.58 15.24 2.50
N SER A 140 32.14 15.74 1.39
CA SER A 140 33.56 15.52 1.06
C SER A 140 34.47 16.67 1.52
N THR A 141 35.36 16.41 2.47
CA THR A 141 36.42 17.33 2.93
C THR A 141 37.63 17.43 1.99
N GLN A 142 37.51 16.93 0.75
CA GLN A 142 38.63 16.80 -0.19
C GLN A 142 39.25 18.16 -0.60
N TYR A 143 38.50 19.27 -0.49
CA TYR A 143 38.98 20.62 -0.77
C TYR A 143 40.17 21.03 0.13
N LEU A 144 40.22 20.55 1.39
CA LEU A 144 41.33 20.82 2.31
C LEU A 144 42.66 20.18 1.87
N TYR A 145 42.65 19.27 0.90
CA TYR A 145 43.83 18.59 0.37
C TYR A 145 44.11 18.94 -1.11
N GLN A 146 43.46 19.98 -1.66
CA GLN A 146 43.75 20.48 -3.01
C GLN A 146 45.04 21.32 -3.04
N LEU A 147 45.28 22.12 -1.98
CA LEU A 147 46.53 22.85 -1.78
C LEU A 147 47.34 22.22 -0.63
N PRO A 148 48.67 22.08 -0.76
CA PRO A 148 49.56 21.72 0.32
C PRO A 148 49.68 22.83 1.38
N TRP A 149 49.88 22.47 2.64
CA TRP A 149 50.02 23.42 3.75
C TRP A 149 51.43 23.32 4.36
N TYR A 150 52.12 24.44 4.53
CA TYR A 150 53.45 24.51 5.14
C TYR A 150 53.43 25.42 6.37
N VAL A 151 54.08 25.00 7.46
CA VAL A 151 54.22 25.78 8.69
C VAL A 151 55.59 26.46 8.68
N ILE A 152 55.66 27.75 9.01
CA ILE A 152 56.91 28.52 9.05
C ILE A 152 57.26 28.90 10.49
N ILE A 153 58.41 28.45 10.96
CA ILE A 153 58.85 28.50 12.37
C ILE A 153 60.21 29.22 12.46
N GLY A 154 60.54 29.80 13.62
CA GLY A 154 61.77 30.54 13.86
C GLY A 154 61.57 31.65 14.89
N ALA A 155 62.65 32.19 15.44
CA ALA A 155 62.62 33.22 16.47
C ALA A 155 61.84 34.50 16.08
N PRO A 156 61.45 35.34 17.06
CA PRO A 156 61.04 36.73 16.80
C PRO A 156 62.08 37.44 15.93
N GLY A 157 61.64 38.29 15.00
CA GLY A 157 62.56 39.02 14.12
C GLY A 157 63.32 38.18 13.07
N SER A 158 63.13 36.85 13.00
CA SER A 158 63.80 35.96 12.02
C SER A 158 63.39 36.17 10.55
N GLY A 159 62.51 37.14 10.27
CA GLY A 159 62.12 37.53 8.91
C GLY A 159 61.07 36.66 8.22
N LYS A 160 60.40 35.73 8.93
CA LYS A 160 59.32 34.86 8.37
C LYS A 160 58.30 35.63 7.52
N THR A 161 57.55 36.54 8.16
CA THR A 161 56.50 37.34 7.53
C THR A 161 57.05 38.24 6.43
N THR A 162 58.26 38.78 6.62
CA THR A 162 58.97 39.62 5.63
C THR A 162 59.30 38.84 4.36
N ALA A 163 59.80 37.62 4.51
CA ALA A 163 60.10 36.72 3.40
C ALA A 163 58.81 36.31 2.65
N LEU A 164 57.68 36.13 3.34
CA LEU A 164 56.39 35.88 2.70
C LEU A 164 55.85 37.09 1.93
N VAL A 165 55.80 38.26 2.58
CA VAL A 165 55.26 39.50 1.99
C VAL A 165 56.00 39.88 0.70
N ASN A 166 57.32 39.72 0.69
CA ASN A 166 58.16 40.06 -0.47
C ASN A 166 58.56 38.82 -1.30
N SER A 167 57.91 37.67 -1.10
CA SER A 167 58.21 36.41 -1.83
C SER A 167 58.02 36.47 -3.35
N GLY A 168 57.31 37.48 -3.87
CA GLY A 168 56.92 37.56 -5.27
C GLY A 168 55.82 36.57 -5.70
N LEU A 169 55.23 35.84 -4.74
CA LEU A 169 54.09 34.94 -4.96
C LEU A 169 52.80 35.73 -5.22
N GLN A 170 51.83 35.06 -5.87
CA GLN A 170 50.49 35.62 -6.09
C GLN A 170 49.53 35.20 -4.97
N PHE A 171 48.88 36.19 -4.34
CA PHE A 171 47.96 36.02 -3.22
C PHE A 171 46.53 36.48 -3.62
N PRO A 172 45.81 35.73 -4.48
CA PRO A 172 44.59 36.20 -5.17
C PRO A 172 43.39 36.53 -4.26
N LEU A 173 43.47 36.20 -2.96
CA LEU A 173 42.47 36.51 -1.96
C LEU A 173 42.72 37.88 -1.29
N ALA A 174 43.97 38.36 -1.23
CA ALA A 174 44.31 39.68 -0.70
C ALA A 174 43.79 40.83 -1.58
N ASP A 175 43.58 40.57 -2.88
CA ASP A 175 42.97 41.53 -3.82
C ASP A 175 41.42 41.58 -3.70
N ARG A 176 40.80 40.63 -2.98
CA ARG A 176 39.32 40.53 -2.85
C ARG A 176 38.78 40.91 -1.47
N PHE A 177 39.59 40.80 -0.42
CA PHE A 177 39.20 41.10 0.97
C PHE A 177 40.13 42.16 1.60
N GLY A 178 40.79 42.96 0.76
CA GLY A 178 41.80 43.93 1.19
C GLY A 178 43.09 43.28 1.73
N LYS A 179 44.09 44.11 1.99
CA LYS A 179 45.41 43.69 2.51
C LYS A 179 45.40 43.36 4.01
N THR A 180 44.20 43.21 4.59
CA THR A 180 43.88 43.27 6.02
C THR A 180 43.21 42.00 6.54
N ALA A 181 42.38 41.31 5.75
CA ALA A 181 41.39 40.34 6.25
C ALA A 181 41.91 39.24 7.20
N LEU A 182 43.14 38.75 7.02
CA LEU A 182 43.74 37.74 7.91
C LEU A 182 45.15 38.14 8.40
N ARG A 183 45.40 39.45 8.55
CA ARG A 183 46.74 40.00 8.85
C ARG A 183 46.82 40.73 10.19
N GLY A 184 47.75 40.31 11.04
CA GLY A 184 48.21 41.08 12.19
C GLY A 184 49.04 42.28 11.76
N ILE A 185 48.43 43.48 11.69
CA ILE A 185 49.18 44.73 11.58
C ILE A 185 49.81 45.03 12.94
N GLY A 186 51.10 44.73 13.07
CA GLY A 186 51.84 44.84 14.34
C GLY A 186 52.27 43.48 14.91
N GLY A 187 52.94 42.67 14.10
CA GLY A 187 53.45 41.35 14.48
C GLY A 187 52.43 40.22 14.35
N THR A 188 52.89 39.04 13.93
CA THR A 188 52.08 37.81 13.86
C THR A 188 51.72 37.38 15.29
N ARG A 189 50.52 37.73 15.76
CA ARG A 189 50.12 37.48 17.16
C ARG A 189 49.99 35.99 17.46
N ASN A 190 49.23 35.21 16.67
CA ASN A 190 49.06 33.77 16.91
C ASN A 190 49.50 32.98 15.66
N CYS A 191 48.65 32.90 14.62
CA CYS A 191 49.05 32.43 13.30
C CYS A 191 48.29 33.18 12.19
N ASP A 192 49.02 33.68 11.18
CA ASP A 192 48.47 34.37 10.01
C ASP A 192 48.53 33.45 8.77
N TRP A 193 47.47 33.50 7.95
CA TRP A 193 47.21 32.55 6.87
C TRP A 193 47.45 33.15 5.50
N TRP A 194 48.39 32.58 4.74
CA TRP A 194 48.83 33.08 3.44
C TRP A 194 48.41 32.12 2.33
N PHE A 195 47.35 32.47 1.61
CA PHE A 195 46.80 31.67 0.51
C PHE A 195 47.38 32.08 -0.85
N THR A 196 48.07 31.15 -1.52
CA THR A 196 48.58 31.34 -2.89
C THR A 196 47.85 30.43 -3.87
N ASN A 197 48.16 30.56 -5.17
CA ASN A 197 47.67 29.63 -6.20
C ASN A 197 48.17 28.18 -6.03
N GLU A 198 49.25 27.95 -5.29
CA GLU A 198 50.01 26.68 -5.26
C GLU A 198 50.11 26.04 -3.88
N ALA A 199 49.99 26.82 -2.80
CA ALA A 199 50.12 26.39 -1.41
C ALA A 199 49.42 27.33 -0.42
N VAL A 200 49.17 26.82 0.79
CA VAL A 200 48.83 27.62 1.98
C VAL A 200 50.04 27.66 2.89
N LEU A 201 50.42 28.84 3.36
CA LEU A 201 51.55 29.05 4.28
C LEU A 201 51.03 29.59 5.60
N LEU A 202 51.46 28.97 6.69
CA LEU A 202 51.05 29.29 8.06
C LEU A 202 52.24 29.96 8.75
N ASP A 203 52.21 31.28 8.86
CA ASP A 203 53.22 32.05 9.58
C ASP A 203 52.89 32.01 11.08
N THR A 204 53.80 31.47 11.90
CA THR A 204 53.56 31.28 13.34
C THR A 204 54.20 32.40 14.17
N ALA A 205 53.57 32.76 15.29
CA ALA A 205 54.12 33.74 16.22
C ALA A 205 55.54 33.37 16.70
N GLY A 206 56.44 34.37 16.78
CA GLY A 206 57.83 34.14 17.18
C GLY A 206 57.97 33.56 18.59
N ARG A 207 57.07 33.92 19.52
CA ARG A 207 57.06 33.41 20.91
C ARG A 207 56.80 31.90 21.02
N TYR A 208 56.14 31.30 20.02
CA TYR A 208 56.03 29.84 19.95
C TYR A 208 57.41 29.17 19.75
N THR A 209 58.45 29.91 19.30
CA THR A 209 59.85 29.43 19.23
C THR A 209 60.70 29.91 20.41
N THR A 210 60.56 31.16 20.88
CA THR A 210 61.32 31.69 22.04
C THR A 210 60.37 32.01 23.19
N GLN A 211 60.37 31.17 24.22
CA GLN A 211 59.45 31.26 25.36
C GLN A 211 59.92 32.31 26.40
N GLU A 212 60.05 33.56 25.97
CA GLU A 212 60.69 34.65 26.73
C GLU A 212 59.73 35.41 27.66
N SER A 213 58.45 35.03 27.72
CA SER A 213 57.43 35.75 28.50
C SER A 213 56.57 34.82 29.38
N GLU A 214 55.75 33.95 28.78
CA GLU A 214 54.75 33.16 29.52
C GLU A 214 54.77 31.69 29.09
N GLN A 215 55.86 30.99 29.44
CA GLN A 215 56.21 29.63 28.98
C GLN A 215 55.04 28.62 28.94
N ALA A 216 54.20 28.62 29.99
CA ALA A 216 53.07 27.70 30.10
C ALA A 216 51.91 28.04 29.14
N GLN A 217 51.61 29.31 28.91
CA GLN A 217 50.56 29.72 27.97
C GLN A 217 51.03 29.56 26.52
N ASP A 218 52.27 29.94 26.21
CA ASP A 218 52.85 29.79 24.88
C ASP A 218 53.02 28.32 24.46
N ALA A 219 53.20 27.41 25.42
CA ALA A 219 53.13 25.98 25.16
C ALA A 219 51.68 25.50 24.90
N GLY A 220 50.70 26.01 25.64
CA GLY A 220 49.28 25.70 25.45
C GLY A 220 48.76 26.09 24.05
N GLU A 221 48.90 27.37 23.68
CA GLU A 221 48.45 27.89 22.38
C GLU A 221 49.10 27.15 21.20
N TRP A 222 50.37 26.76 21.34
CA TRP A 222 51.09 26.00 20.32
C TRP A 222 50.50 24.60 20.12
N LEU A 223 50.22 23.87 21.21
CA LEU A 223 49.61 22.54 21.13
C LEU A 223 48.16 22.64 20.61
N SER A 224 47.40 23.67 20.99
CA SER A 224 46.08 23.99 20.40
C SER A 224 46.16 24.17 18.87
N PHE A 225 47.15 24.93 18.37
CA PHE A 225 47.37 25.12 16.93
C PHE A 225 47.68 23.80 16.20
N VAL A 226 48.48 22.91 16.80
CA VAL A 226 48.84 21.62 16.21
C VAL A 226 47.67 20.63 16.23
N ASP A 227 46.86 20.60 17.30
CA ASP A 227 45.63 19.79 17.33
C ASP A 227 44.54 20.32 16.38
N LEU A 228 44.49 21.64 16.11
CA LEU A 228 43.64 22.20 15.05
C LEU A 228 44.08 21.70 13.66
N LEU A 229 45.39 21.67 13.35
CA LEU A 229 45.89 21.06 12.11
C LEU A 229 45.44 19.59 11.97
N ARG A 230 45.52 18.82 13.07
CA ARG A 230 45.03 17.43 13.14
C ARG A 230 43.50 17.32 12.97
N LYS A 231 42.72 18.23 13.58
CA LYS A 231 41.24 18.29 13.53
C LYS A 231 40.74 18.43 12.10
N TYR A 232 41.30 19.38 11.33
CA TYR A 232 40.86 19.71 9.96
C TYR A 232 41.50 18.81 8.89
N ARG A 233 42.82 18.57 8.92
CA ARG A 233 43.56 17.81 7.88
C ARG A 233 44.02 16.42 8.32
N ARG A 234 43.17 15.72 9.10
CA ARG A 234 43.32 14.34 9.65
C ARG A 234 44.17 13.32 8.87
N ARG A 235 44.15 13.31 7.53
CA ARG A 235 44.90 12.37 6.70
C ARG A 235 46.38 12.77 6.54
N GLN A 236 46.64 14.06 6.38
CA GLN A 236 47.96 14.64 6.10
C GLN A 236 47.92 16.10 6.60
N PRO A 237 48.16 16.35 7.89
CA PRO A 237 47.93 17.66 8.49
C PRO A 237 48.75 18.79 7.84
N ILE A 238 50.03 18.53 7.56
CA ILE A 238 50.95 19.44 6.88
C ILE A 238 51.74 18.71 5.78
N ASN A 239 52.32 19.47 4.85
CA ASN A 239 53.10 19.01 3.71
C ASN A 239 54.60 19.31 3.85
N GLY A 240 54.99 20.15 4.81
CA GLY A 240 56.36 20.43 5.20
C GLY A 240 56.45 21.52 6.27
N VAL A 241 57.65 21.70 6.83
CA VAL A 241 57.98 22.79 7.76
C VAL A 241 59.12 23.62 7.15
N ILE A 242 59.04 24.94 7.23
CA ILE A 242 60.12 25.86 6.86
C ILE A 242 60.66 26.48 8.15
N ILE A 243 61.93 26.19 8.48
CA ILE A 243 62.63 26.83 9.59
C ILE A 243 63.32 28.08 9.05
N THR A 244 63.17 29.20 9.76
CA THR A 244 63.91 30.43 9.48
C THR A 244 65.00 30.66 10.51
N ILE A 245 66.24 30.84 10.02
CA ILE A 245 67.42 31.16 10.82
C ILE A 245 67.98 32.47 10.27
N SER A 246 68.05 33.53 11.07
CA SER A 246 68.56 34.80 10.56
C SER A 246 70.08 34.86 10.63
N VAL A 247 70.72 35.40 9.58
CA VAL A 247 72.16 35.70 9.60
C VAL A 247 72.51 36.72 10.68
N SER A 248 71.62 37.68 10.99
CA SER A 248 71.84 38.59 12.14
C SER A 248 72.07 37.80 13.44
N ASP A 249 71.22 36.81 13.68
CA ASP A 249 71.14 36.16 14.98
C ASP A 249 72.40 35.30 15.21
N LEU A 250 72.83 34.57 14.16
CA LEU A 250 74.09 33.81 14.13
C LEU A 250 75.37 34.67 14.26
N LEU A 251 75.30 35.97 13.95
CA LEU A 251 76.45 36.88 14.00
C LEU A 251 76.48 37.74 15.27
N THR A 252 75.32 38.09 15.85
CA THR A 252 75.24 39.05 16.99
C THR A 252 74.83 38.43 18.33
N GLN A 253 74.23 37.23 18.35
CA GLN A 253 73.89 36.57 19.62
C GLN A 253 75.11 35.86 20.22
N SER A 254 75.06 35.56 21.53
CA SER A 254 76.06 34.70 22.15
C SER A 254 75.90 33.23 21.68
N PRO A 255 76.95 32.40 21.78
CA PRO A 255 76.85 30.97 21.45
C PRO A 255 75.75 30.25 22.23
N GLU A 256 75.57 30.58 23.51
CA GLU A 256 74.59 29.95 24.40
C GLU A 256 73.15 30.31 23.99
N ALA A 257 72.88 31.58 23.67
CA ALA A 257 71.58 32.01 23.15
C ALA A 257 71.25 31.36 21.80
N THR A 258 72.26 31.30 20.91
CA THR A 258 72.18 30.64 19.60
C THR A 258 71.85 29.14 19.76
N GLN A 259 72.52 28.45 20.69
CA GLN A 259 72.29 27.05 20.99
C GLN A 259 70.91 26.80 21.61
N GLN A 260 70.47 27.64 22.56
CA GLN A 260 69.13 27.54 23.15
C GLN A 260 68.02 27.73 22.10
N GLN A 261 68.19 28.66 21.15
CA GLN A 261 67.27 28.85 20.03
C GLN A 261 67.17 27.59 19.15
N ALA A 262 68.28 26.90 18.91
CA ALA A 262 68.33 25.64 18.18
C ALA A 262 67.65 24.47 18.96
N VAL A 263 67.85 24.38 20.28
CA VAL A 263 67.18 23.40 21.15
C VAL A 263 65.66 23.60 21.13
N ASN A 264 65.18 24.84 21.29
CA ASN A 264 63.75 25.15 21.24
C ASN A 264 63.12 24.77 19.90
N LEU A 265 63.81 25.05 18.78
CA LEU A 265 63.36 24.64 17.44
C LEU A 265 63.22 23.13 17.31
N ARG A 266 64.20 22.35 17.81
CA ARG A 266 64.11 20.88 17.83
C ARG A 266 62.91 20.39 18.63
N GLN A 267 62.64 20.97 19.80
CA GLN A 267 61.45 20.64 20.58
C GLN A 267 60.15 20.87 19.77
N ARG A 268 60.02 22.01 19.09
CA ARG A 268 58.83 22.31 18.28
C ARG A 268 58.65 21.38 17.07
N LEU A 269 59.74 20.88 16.47
CA LEU A 269 59.68 19.82 15.47
C LEU A 269 59.18 18.50 16.08
N GLY A 270 59.67 18.14 17.27
CA GLY A 270 59.26 16.95 18.03
C GLY A 270 57.76 16.92 18.30
N GLU A 271 57.24 17.98 18.92
CA GLU A 271 55.81 18.16 19.23
C GLU A 271 54.93 18.08 17.97
N LEU A 272 55.35 18.74 16.88
CA LEU A 272 54.68 18.64 15.57
C LEU A 272 54.68 17.21 15.01
N HIS A 273 55.75 16.44 15.19
CA HIS A 273 55.76 15.05 14.72
C HIS A 273 54.84 14.15 15.53
N GLU A 274 54.95 14.22 16.86
CA GLU A 274 54.22 13.35 17.79
C GLU A 274 52.70 13.58 17.68
N GLN A 275 52.25 14.84 17.76
CA GLN A 275 50.82 15.14 17.71
C GLN A 275 50.20 14.90 16.33
N LEU A 276 50.89 15.21 15.23
CA LEU A 276 50.34 15.02 13.89
C LEU A 276 50.44 13.56 13.39
N GLY A 277 51.38 12.78 13.95
CA GLY A 277 51.59 11.37 13.61
C GLY A 277 52.08 11.15 12.18
N ILE A 278 52.80 12.10 11.59
CA ILE A 278 53.33 12.04 10.21
C ILE A 278 54.78 12.54 10.13
N ARG A 279 55.61 11.86 9.31
CA ARG A 279 56.94 12.38 8.94
C ARG A 279 56.78 13.41 7.81
N PHE A 280 57.43 14.57 7.92
CA PHE A 280 57.36 15.68 6.96
C PHE A 280 58.77 16.19 6.62
N PRO A 281 58.98 16.79 5.42
CA PRO A 281 60.25 17.43 5.07
C PRO A 281 60.41 18.75 5.83
N VAL A 282 61.65 19.03 6.26
CA VAL A 282 62.02 20.28 6.96
C VAL A 282 62.99 21.07 6.08
N TYR A 283 62.57 22.24 5.60
CA TYR A 283 63.40 23.12 4.77
C TYR A 283 64.03 24.19 5.65
N VAL A 284 65.34 24.43 5.52
CA VAL A 284 66.03 25.49 6.28
C VAL A 284 66.23 26.70 5.38
N LEU A 285 65.66 27.83 5.78
CA LEU A 285 65.77 29.12 5.11
C LEU A 285 66.61 30.07 5.97
N VAL A 286 67.84 30.31 5.54
CA VAL A 286 68.75 31.27 6.15
C VAL A 286 68.39 32.67 5.63
N THR A 287 67.80 33.49 6.50
CA THR A 287 67.19 34.79 6.17
C THR A 287 68.13 35.97 6.48
N LYS A 288 67.83 37.14 5.91
CA LYS A 288 68.66 38.37 6.02
C LYS A 288 70.10 38.18 5.54
N ALA A 289 70.32 37.36 4.50
CA ALA A 289 71.65 37.13 3.94
C ALA A 289 72.31 38.41 3.38
N ASP A 290 71.52 39.46 3.15
CA ASP A 290 71.99 40.79 2.75
C ASP A 290 72.63 41.63 3.87
N LEU A 291 72.64 41.12 5.11
CA LEU A 291 73.42 41.69 6.21
C LEU A 291 74.87 41.19 6.24
N LEU A 292 75.25 40.20 5.41
CA LEU A 292 76.66 39.90 5.13
C LEU A 292 77.26 41.07 4.34
N LYS A 293 78.39 41.60 4.81
CA LYS A 293 79.10 42.67 4.09
C LYS A 293 79.41 42.26 2.65
N GLY A 294 79.06 43.14 1.72
CA GLY A 294 79.21 42.92 0.28
C GLY A 294 78.15 42.08 -0.41
N PHE A 295 77.18 41.46 0.27
CA PHE A 295 76.06 40.78 -0.42
C PHE A 295 75.32 41.73 -1.38
N ARG A 296 74.97 42.93 -0.89
CA ARG A 296 74.20 43.93 -1.66
C ARG A 296 74.99 44.45 -2.87
N SER A 297 76.32 44.52 -2.76
CA SER A 297 77.23 44.95 -3.82
C SER A 297 77.46 43.83 -4.85
N TYR A 298 77.70 42.59 -4.40
CA TYR A 298 77.92 41.41 -5.24
C TYR A 298 76.69 41.04 -6.07
N PHE A 299 75.49 41.04 -5.45
CA PHE A 299 74.24 40.68 -6.12
C PHE A 299 73.41 41.85 -6.63
N GLY A 300 73.78 43.11 -6.34
CA GLY A 300 72.95 44.30 -6.64
C GLY A 300 72.61 44.50 -8.12
N ARG A 301 73.40 43.93 -9.02
CA ARG A 301 73.23 44.02 -10.48
C ARG A 301 72.37 42.89 -11.09
N PHE A 302 71.93 41.91 -10.29
CA PHE A 302 71.12 40.80 -10.78
C PHE A 302 69.76 41.28 -11.30
N ASP A 303 69.34 40.76 -12.45
CA ASP A 303 68.00 41.00 -13.00
C ASP A 303 66.89 40.28 -12.20
N LYS A 304 65.63 40.41 -12.62
CA LYS A 304 64.52 39.77 -11.92
C LYS A 304 64.60 38.23 -11.93
N ALA A 305 65.03 37.61 -13.04
CA ALA A 305 65.12 36.15 -13.13
C ALA A 305 66.29 35.61 -12.29
N GLN A 306 67.43 36.32 -12.29
CA GLN A 306 68.59 36.04 -11.45
C GLN A 306 68.27 36.22 -9.95
N ARG A 307 67.49 37.23 -9.57
CA ARG A 307 67.02 37.40 -8.18
C ARG A 307 65.94 36.38 -7.77
N ASP A 308 65.09 35.96 -8.69
CA ASP A 308 64.09 34.92 -8.44
C ASP A 308 64.72 33.52 -8.26
N GLN A 309 65.97 33.28 -8.69
CA GLN A 309 66.67 31.97 -8.70
C GLN A 309 66.85 31.34 -7.31
N ILE A 310 67.31 30.09 -7.24
CA ILE A 310 67.56 29.39 -5.97
C ILE A 310 69.04 29.51 -5.58
N TRP A 311 69.33 29.99 -4.37
CA TRP A 311 70.67 29.95 -3.78
C TRP A 311 70.65 29.04 -2.54
N GLY A 312 71.30 27.88 -2.62
CA GLY A 312 71.17 26.79 -1.65
C GLY A 312 71.41 25.41 -2.25
N PHE A 313 71.14 24.36 -1.48
CA PHE A 313 71.27 22.95 -1.89
C PHE A 313 70.24 22.04 -1.20
N THR A 314 70.08 20.83 -1.76
CA THR A 314 68.90 19.98 -1.58
C THR A 314 69.32 18.51 -1.47
N PHE A 315 69.36 17.94 -0.26
CA PHE A 315 69.91 16.60 -0.01
C PHE A 315 69.10 15.47 -0.67
N PRO A 316 69.67 14.34 -1.12
CA PRO A 316 68.88 13.25 -1.72
C PRO A 316 67.91 12.60 -0.70
N TRP A 317 66.60 12.82 -0.86
CA TRP A 317 65.58 12.52 0.16
C TRP A 317 65.50 11.05 0.60
N ASP A 318 65.85 10.09 -0.26
CA ASP A 318 65.87 8.67 0.12
C ASP A 318 67.17 8.26 0.85
N ARG A 319 68.26 9.03 0.68
CA ARG A 319 69.49 8.86 1.48
C ARG A 319 69.38 9.55 2.84
N SER A 320 68.78 10.74 2.91
CA SER A 320 68.58 11.48 4.16
C SER A 320 67.55 10.85 5.13
N LYS A 321 67.02 9.67 4.81
CA LYS A 321 66.20 8.81 5.71
C LYS A 321 66.98 7.66 6.33
N GLN A 322 68.21 7.40 5.86
CA GLN A 322 68.99 6.26 6.30
C GLN A 322 69.73 6.64 7.60
N ALA A 323 69.73 5.75 8.60
CA ALA A 323 70.25 6.03 9.94
C ALA A 323 71.78 6.28 9.97
N ASP A 324 72.48 5.92 8.90
CA ASP A 324 73.91 6.10 8.63
C ASP A 324 74.24 7.40 7.86
N PHE A 325 73.25 8.20 7.46
CA PHE A 325 73.49 9.44 6.70
C PHE A 325 74.23 10.49 7.55
N ASP A 326 75.45 10.86 7.15
CA ASP A 326 76.20 11.98 7.72
C ASP A 326 75.70 13.32 7.15
N LEU A 327 74.92 14.03 7.98
CA LEU A 327 74.41 15.36 7.64
C LEU A 327 75.50 16.43 7.63
N LEU A 328 76.50 16.36 8.51
CA LEU A 328 77.48 17.44 8.72
C LEU A 328 78.59 17.39 7.66
N GLY A 329 79.05 16.19 7.29
CA GLY A 329 79.92 16.02 6.13
C GLY A 329 79.23 16.45 4.83
N ALA A 330 77.99 16.02 4.60
CA ALA A 330 77.20 16.42 3.42
C ALA A 330 76.95 17.95 3.38
N PHE A 331 76.60 18.57 4.51
CA PHE A 331 76.48 20.03 4.63
C PHE A 331 77.79 20.73 4.27
N THR A 332 78.91 20.28 4.84
CA THR A 332 80.23 20.90 4.64
C THR A 332 80.67 20.82 3.18
N GLN A 333 80.40 19.70 2.50
CA GLN A 333 80.66 19.50 1.08
C GLN A 333 79.83 20.44 0.20
N GLU A 334 78.50 20.45 0.35
CA GLU A 334 77.61 21.26 -0.48
C GLU A 334 77.78 22.76 -0.23
N PHE A 335 78.08 23.18 1.02
CA PHE A 335 78.40 24.57 1.32
C PHE A 335 79.72 25.01 0.66
N ALA A 336 80.74 24.15 0.65
CA ALA A 336 81.99 24.43 -0.06
C ALA A 336 81.77 24.57 -1.58
N LEU A 337 80.86 23.80 -2.18
CA LEU A 337 80.46 23.95 -3.59
C LEU A 337 79.70 25.26 -3.86
N LEU A 338 78.94 25.79 -2.91
CA LEU A 338 78.36 27.14 -3.02
C LEU A 338 79.43 28.22 -2.93
N GLN A 339 80.36 28.11 -1.98
CA GLN A 339 81.46 29.06 -1.82
C GLN A 339 82.32 29.10 -3.10
N GLN A 340 82.73 27.95 -3.62
CA GLN A 340 83.50 27.84 -4.86
C GLN A 340 82.81 28.49 -6.07
N ARG A 341 81.47 28.55 -6.11
CA ARG A 341 80.72 29.27 -7.16
C ARG A 341 80.75 30.78 -6.98
N LEU A 342 80.83 31.30 -5.76
CA LEU A 342 81.09 32.72 -5.51
C LEU A 342 82.53 33.06 -5.91
N ASP A 343 83.51 32.27 -5.46
CA ASP A 343 84.92 32.47 -5.78
C ASP A 343 85.17 32.44 -7.31
N ALA A 344 84.48 31.55 -8.04
CA ALA A 344 84.56 31.47 -9.50
C ALA A 344 83.82 32.60 -10.24
N GLY A 345 82.75 33.15 -9.66
CA GLY A 345 82.01 34.29 -10.24
C GLY A 345 82.62 35.65 -9.91
N LEU A 346 83.48 35.72 -8.90
CA LEU A 346 84.08 36.95 -8.39
C LEU A 346 84.83 37.78 -9.47
N PRO A 347 85.65 37.20 -10.38
CA PRO A 347 86.38 38.00 -11.37
C PRO A 347 85.45 38.81 -12.28
N ASP A 348 84.38 38.19 -12.79
CA ASP A 348 83.39 38.87 -13.64
C ASP A 348 82.61 39.94 -12.86
N THR A 349 82.27 39.68 -11.60
CA THR A 349 81.62 40.66 -10.71
C THR A 349 82.52 41.86 -10.43
N LEU A 350 83.82 41.66 -10.19
CA LEU A 350 84.80 42.74 -9.97
C LEU A 350 85.09 43.55 -11.24
N LEU A 351 85.06 42.92 -12.42
CA LEU A 351 85.18 43.60 -13.71
C LEU A 351 83.93 44.42 -14.04
N ALA A 352 82.74 43.91 -13.72
CA ALA A 352 81.48 44.61 -13.97
C ALA A 352 81.26 45.81 -13.03
N GLU A 353 81.66 45.71 -11.76
CA GLU A 353 81.39 46.76 -10.77
C GLU A 353 82.37 47.95 -10.91
N SER A 354 81.82 49.17 -10.91
CA SER A 354 82.52 50.41 -11.24
C SER A 354 82.88 51.26 -10.03
N ASP A 355 82.12 51.19 -8.93
CA ASP A 355 82.49 51.89 -7.68
C ASP A 355 83.63 51.13 -6.96
N PRO A 356 84.77 51.77 -6.65
CA PRO A 356 85.84 51.17 -5.87
C PRO A 356 85.41 50.62 -4.50
N LYS A 357 84.41 51.22 -3.84
CA LYS A 357 83.92 50.72 -2.53
C LYS A 357 83.09 49.45 -2.72
N ALA A 358 82.05 49.49 -3.54
CA ALA A 358 81.25 48.30 -3.88
C ALA A 358 82.14 47.16 -4.41
N ARG A 359 83.12 47.45 -5.27
CA ARG A 359 84.10 46.47 -5.77
C ARG A 359 84.94 45.84 -4.64
N ALA A 360 85.41 46.63 -3.68
CA ALA A 360 86.12 46.09 -2.51
C ALA A 360 85.21 45.21 -1.63
N GLU A 361 83.95 45.58 -1.46
CA GLU A 361 82.98 44.74 -0.74
C GLU A 361 82.66 43.43 -1.49
N CYS A 362 82.56 43.45 -2.82
CA CYS A 362 82.39 42.24 -3.63
C CYS A 362 83.52 41.22 -3.38
N TYR A 363 84.76 41.69 -3.19
CA TYR A 363 85.92 40.84 -2.87
C TYR A 363 85.87 40.24 -1.45
N LEU A 364 85.26 40.93 -0.49
CA LEU A 364 85.08 40.44 0.88
C LEU A 364 83.93 39.43 1.00
N PHE A 365 82.88 39.56 0.17
CA PHE A 365 81.65 38.77 0.33
C PHE A 365 81.83 37.23 0.37
N PRO A 366 82.66 36.59 -0.49
CA PRO A 366 82.89 35.14 -0.39
C PRO A 366 83.54 34.70 0.93
N GLN A 367 84.33 35.59 1.56
CA GLN A 367 85.02 35.33 2.83
C GLN A 367 84.06 35.46 4.02
N GLU A 368 83.21 36.49 4.03
CA GLU A 368 82.10 36.63 4.99
C GLU A 368 81.09 35.47 4.86
N PHE A 369 80.82 35.00 3.64
CA PHE A 369 80.02 33.79 3.41
C PHE A 369 80.71 32.52 3.96
N ALA A 370 82.03 32.38 3.79
CA ALA A 370 82.78 31.26 4.36
C ALA A 370 82.75 31.25 5.91
N ALA A 371 82.80 32.43 6.54
CA ALA A 371 82.72 32.58 8.00
C ALA A 371 81.36 32.13 8.58
N LEU A 372 80.29 32.13 7.78
CA LEU A 372 78.97 31.64 8.19
C LEU A 372 78.90 30.10 8.32
N ARG A 373 79.79 29.36 7.65
CA ARG A 373 79.78 27.88 7.60
C ARG A 373 79.83 27.19 8.98
N PRO A 374 80.78 27.48 9.90
CA PRO A 374 80.84 26.83 11.20
C PRO A 374 79.62 27.15 12.08
N LEU A 375 79.10 28.38 12.00
CA LEU A 375 77.94 28.84 12.78
C LEU A 375 76.67 28.07 12.37
N LEU A 376 76.46 27.90 11.05
CA LEU A 376 75.39 27.06 10.54
C LEU A 376 75.60 25.58 10.86
N ALA A 377 76.83 25.06 10.80
CA ALA A 377 77.12 23.66 11.14
C ALA A 377 76.73 23.34 12.59
N ASP A 378 77.13 24.16 13.55
CA ASP A 378 76.80 24.00 14.97
C ASP A 378 75.29 24.06 15.21
N TYR A 379 74.62 25.09 14.66
CA TYR A 379 73.17 25.27 14.75
C TYR A 379 72.39 24.06 14.20
N LEU A 380 72.78 23.59 13.00
CA LEU A 380 72.17 22.44 12.34
C LEU A 380 72.44 21.14 13.12
N SER A 381 73.63 21.00 13.72
CA SER A 381 73.94 19.86 14.58
C SER A 381 73.02 19.79 15.79
N THR A 382 72.69 20.94 16.40
CA THR A 382 71.77 21.00 17.55
C THR A 382 70.31 20.75 17.14
N VAL A 383 69.82 21.40 16.07
CA VAL A 383 68.43 21.22 15.59
C VAL A 383 68.15 19.79 15.13
N PHE A 384 69.12 19.12 14.48
CA PHE A 384 68.95 17.81 13.85
C PHE A 384 69.74 16.67 14.52
N ALA A 385 70.28 16.87 15.73
CA ALA A 385 70.98 15.81 16.47
C ALA A 385 70.07 14.60 16.74
N ARG A 386 70.62 13.40 16.58
CA ARG A 386 69.90 12.12 16.78
C ARG A 386 69.85 11.75 18.26
N SER A 387 68.76 11.10 18.66
CA SER A 387 68.55 10.51 19.99
C SER A 387 67.75 9.22 19.84
N ASN A 388 68.19 8.14 20.49
CA ASN A 388 67.57 6.81 20.37
C ASN A 388 66.14 6.74 20.95
N PHE A 389 65.70 7.80 21.65
CA PHE A 389 64.40 7.89 22.31
C PHE A 389 63.46 8.94 21.68
N GLU A 390 63.93 9.67 20.66
CA GLU A 390 63.17 10.74 19.98
C GLU A 390 62.94 10.40 18.50
N THR A 391 62.23 11.28 17.79
CA THR A 391 62.05 11.13 16.34
C THR A 391 63.25 11.71 15.59
N GLU A 392 63.84 10.92 14.70
CA GLU A 392 64.86 11.39 13.76
C GLU A 392 64.29 12.43 12.77
N PHE A 393 64.80 13.66 12.85
CA PHE A 393 64.62 14.69 11.83
C PHE A 393 65.84 14.74 10.91
N SER A 394 65.66 15.23 9.69
CA SER A 394 66.76 15.59 8.78
C SER A 394 66.28 16.68 7.82
N PRO A 395 67.12 17.68 7.52
CA PRO A 395 66.74 18.76 6.62
C PRO A 395 66.59 18.23 5.19
N ARG A 396 65.55 18.69 4.50
CA ARG A 396 65.31 18.45 3.08
C ARG A 396 66.29 19.27 2.21
N GLY A 397 66.72 20.43 2.69
CA GLY A 397 67.70 21.30 2.05
C GLY A 397 67.90 22.59 2.83
N ILE A 398 68.95 23.33 2.49
CA ILE A 398 69.39 24.56 3.15
C ILE A 398 69.58 25.63 2.08
N TYR A 399 68.94 26.78 2.27
CA TYR A 399 68.84 27.85 1.27
C TYR A 399 69.03 29.21 1.93
N LEU A 400 69.58 30.18 1.19
CA LEU A 400 69.89 31.52 1.68
C LEU A 400 69.10 32.58 0.92
N ALA A 401 68.53 33.54 1.63
CA ALA A 401 67.60 34.52 1.06
C ALA A 401 67.60 35.89 1.78
N SER A 402 67.10 36.90 1.07
CA SER A 402 66.78 38.22 1.63
C SER A 402 65.35 38.63 1.27
N GLY A 403 64.63 39.17 2.27
CA GLY A 403 63.24 39.64 2.14
C GLY A 403 63.10 41.17 2.08
N THR A 404 64.01 41.92 2.72
CA THR A 404 64.09 43.40 2.68
C THR A 404 65.55 43.81 2.80
N GLN A 405 65.89 44.98 2.25
CA GLN A 405 67.25 45.53 2.25
C GLN A 405 67.38 46.63 3.32
N GLU A 406 67.07 46.30 4.58
CA GLU A 406 67.05 47.21 5.72
C GLU A 406 68.15 46.85 6.73
N GLY A 407 68.76 47.84 7.38
CA GLY A 407 69.88 47.67 8.31
C GLY A 407 71.28 47.83 7.69
N LEU A 408 72.27 48.01 8.56
CA LEU A 408 73.70 48.07 8.24
C LEU A 408 74.30 46.64 8.15
N PRO A 409 75.26 46.37 7.26
CA PRO A 409 75.93 45.07 7.19
C PRO A 409 76.89 44.82 8.36
N PHE A 410 77.08 43.55 8.73
CA PHE A 410 78.08 43.12 9.70
C PHE A 410 79.40 42.74 9.02
N ASP A 411 80.53 43.09 9.65
CA ASP A 411 81.89 42.74 9.24
C ASP A 411 82.49 41.83 10.32
N ARG A 412 82.60 40.53 10.04
CA ARG A 412 83.15 39.57 11.01
C ARG A 412 84.62 39.27 10.75
N VAL A 413 85.08 39.37 9.49
CA VAL A 413 86.48 39.13 9.13
C VAL A 413 87.39 40.16 9.80
N MET A 414 87.06 41.47 9.76
CA MET A 414 87.87 42.49 10.45
C MET A 414 87.77 42.38 11.98
N GLY A 415 86.61 42.00 12.52
CA GLY A 415 86.41 41.80 13.96
C GLY A 415 87.26 40.66 14.52
N GLU A 416 87.23 39.49 13.87
CA GLU A 416 88.06 38.36 14.30
C GLU A 416 89.56 38.57 13.99
N LEU A 417 89.90 39.29 12.92
CA LEU A 417 91.29 39.68 12.61
C LEU A 417 91.88 40.61 13.68
N ASN A 418 91.14 41.65 14.10
CA ASN A 418 91.56 42.55 15.19
C ASN A 418 91.75 41.76 16.50
N ARG A 419 90.82 40.87 16.84
CA ARG A 419 90.89 40.02 18.05
C ARG A 419 92.05 39.03 18.00
N ALA A 420 92.34 38.44 16.84
CA ALA A 420 93.42 37.46 16.68
C ALA A 420 94.82 38.10 16.65
N LEU A 421 94.96 39.29 16.04
CA LEU A 421 96.23 40.00 15.93
C LEU A 421 96.58 40.87 17.15
N SER A 422 95.65 41.05 18.09
CA SER A 422 95.84 41.86 19.32
C SER A 422 96.35 43.28 19.03
N LEU A 423 95.86 43.89 17.94
CA LEU A 423 96.29 45.20 17.48
C LEU A 423 95.96 46.27 18.53
N PRO A 424 96.91 47.14 18.93
CA PRO A 424 96.65 48.15 19.94
C PRO A 424 95.71 49.24 19.37
N SER A 425 94.57 49.45 20.04
CA SER A 425 93.57 50.47 19.69
C SER A 425 94.10 51.90 19.88
N GLY A 426 94.87 52.36 18.89
CA GLY A 426 95.70 53.57 18.94
C GLY A 426 94.97 54.88 18.65
N GLY A 427 94.04 55.28 19.52
CA GLY A 427 93.78 56.69 19.83
C GLY A 427 93.03 57.59 18.82
N LYS A 428 91.76 57.84 19.17
CA LYS A 428 90.86 58.94 18.70
C LYS A 428 90.21 58.75 17.32
N GLU A 429 88.94 59.15 17.26
CA GLU A 429 88.02 59.05 16.10
C GLU A 429 87.81 57.62 15.58
N GLY A 430 87.24 56.75 16.42
CA GLY A 430 86.88 55.38 16.01
C GLY A 430 86.02 54.54 16.97
N ASP A 431 85.83 54.95 18.23
CA ASP A 431 85.13 54.15 19.25
C ASP A 431 83.59 54.17 19.08
N ASN A 432 83.08 53.37 18.13
CA ASN A 432 81.78 52.69 18.19
C ASN A 432 81.59 51.76 16.97
N TRP A 433 82.14 50.54 17.05
CA TRP A 433 81.83 49.46 16.10
C TRP A 433 80.85 48.42 16.68
N ASP A 434 80.81 48.28 18.01
CA ASP A 434 79.91 47.36 18.73
C ASP A 434 78.55 47.99 19.12
N SER A 435 78.24 49.22 18.69
CA SER A 435 76.93 49.84 18.93
C SER A 435 76.30 50.44 17.66
N VAL A 436 75.05 50.08 17.40
CA VAL A 436 74.26 50.55 16.25
C VAL A 436 73.30 51.63 16.71
N SER A 437 73.51 52.87 16.25
CA SER A 437 72.57 53.97 16.45
C SER A 437 71.35 53.81 15.54
N LYS A 438 70.16 54.19 16.04
CA LYS A 438 68.87 53.98 15.35
C LYS A 438 68.48 55.11 14.40
N GLU A 439 69.28 56.17 14.29
CA GLU A 439 68.88 57.45 13.69
C GLU A 439 69.62 57.83 12.39
N ALA A 440 70.25 56.87 11.70
CA ALA A 440 70.75 57.09 10.34
C ALA A 440 69.60 57.10 9.30
N PRO A 441 69.49 58.08 8.38
CA PRO A 441 68.41 58.12 7.39
C PRO A 441 68.48 56.98 6.37
N ILE A 442 67.43 56.14 6.32
CA ILE A 442 67.32 55.03 5.37
C ILE A 442 66.88 55.58 3.99
N PRO A 443 67.65 55.36 2.90
CA PRO A 443 67.21 55.72 1.55
C PRO A 443 66.02 54.85 1.11
N GLY A 444 64.90 55.49 0.77
CA GLY A 444 63.63 54.82 0.43
C GLY A 444 63.61 54.10 -0.93
N GLY A 445 64.42 53.06 -1.08
CA GLY A 445 64.34 52.11 -2.20
C GLY A 445 63.19 51.11 -2.01
N LYS A 446 62.46 50.78 -3.08
CA LYS A 446 61.47 49.68 -3.05
C LYS A 446 62.22 48.37 -2.82
N GLY A 447 62.10 47.81 -1.61
CA GLY A 447 62.87 46.63 -1.17
C GLY A 447 62.79 45.47 -2.17
N GLN A 448 63.95 45.01 -2.62
CA GLN A 448 64.06 43.89 -3.55
C GLN A 448 64.36 42.61 -2.78
N SER A 449 63.56 41.57 -3.00
CA SER A 449 63.80 40.23 -2.48
C SER A 449 64.81 39.45 -3.32
N PHE A 450 65.58 38.58 -2.68
CA PHE A 450 66.56 37.70 -3.31
C PHE A 450 66.32 36.25 -2.87
N PHE A 451 66.23 35.38 -3.87
CA PHE A 451 66.26 33.91 -3.79
C PHE A 451 65.09 33.19 -3.10
N ILE A 452 63.98 33.90 -2.85
CA ILE A 452 62.78 33.34 -2.20
C ILE A 452 61.84 32.64 -3.20
N LYS A 453 61.63 33.21 -4.39
CA LYS A 453 60.46 32.89 -5.21
C LYS A 453 60.50 31.50 -5.84
N ASN A 454 61.53 31.20 -6.64
CA ASN A 454 61.65 29.88 -7.26
C ASN A 454 61.93 28.78 -6.24
N LEU A 455 62.48 29.12 -5.06
CA LEU A 455 62.62 28.18 -3.96
C LEU A 455 61.25 27.70 -3.46
N LEU A 456 60.32 28.63 -3.22
CA LEU A 456 58.95 28.28 -2.80
C LEU A 456 58.20 27.52 -3.92
N GLN A 457 58.11 28.10 -5.13
CA GLN A 457 57.30 27.53 -6.22
C GLN A 457 57.87 26.22 -6.80
N ASN A 458 59.17 26.17 -7.09
CA ASN A 458 59.77 25.11 -7.92
C ASN A 458 60.41 23.99 -7.10
N VAL A 459 60.68 24.20 -5.81
CA VAL A 459 61.18 23.16 -4.89
C VAL A 459 60.11 22.82 -3.85
N ILE A 460 59.85 23.75 -2.92
CA ILE A 460 59.08 23.45 -1.70
C ILE A 460 57.65 22.99 -2.02
N PHE A 461 56.95 23.66 -2.95
CA PHE A 461 55.57 23.34 -3.30
C PHE A 461 55.44 22.11 -4.22
N GLN A 462 56.36 21.91 -5.16
CA GLN A 462 56.38 20.70 -6.00
C GLN A 462 56.57 19.43 -5.17
N GLU A 463 57.33 19.54 -4.07
CA GLU A 463 57.60 18.42 -3.16
C GLU A 463 56.50 18.14 -2.12
N ALA A 464 55.32 18.75 -2.27
CA ALA A 464 54.14 18.51 -1.43
C ALA A 464 53.77 17.04 -1.18
N GLY A 465 54.08 16.15 -2.13
CA GLY A 465 53.85 14.72 -2.05
C GLY A 465 54.82 13.94 -1.15
N ILE A 466 55.89 14.58 -0.66
CA ILE A 466 56.92 13.95 0.18
C ILE A 466 56.41 13.63 1.60
N ALA A 467 55.53 14.47 2.17
CA ALA A 467 55.04 14.28 3.53
C ALA A 467 54.18 13.02 3.68
N GLY A 468 54.42 12.27 4.76
CA GLY A 468 53.67 11.06 5.11
C GLY A 468 52.20 11.31 5.42
N GLN A 469 51.42 10.23 5.44
CA GLN A 469 49.99 10.23 5.76
C GLN A 469 49.75 9.45 7.04
N ASN A 470 48.71 9.81 7.79
CA ASN A 470 48.36 9.16 9.04
C ASN A 470 47.90 7.71 8.78
N ARG A 471 48.81 6.75 9.04
CA ARG A 471 48.61 5.32 8.73
C ARG A 471 47.40 4.72 9.45
N TRP A 472 47.13 5.13 10.69
CA TRP A 472 46.02 4.61 11.49
C TRP A 472 44.67 5.05 10.95
N TRP A 473 44.54 6.32 10.54
CA TRP A 473 43.36 6.83 9.84
C TRP A 473 43.09 6.06 8.55
N GLU A 474 44.14 5.80 7.76
CA GLU A 474 44.00 5.09 6.49
C GLU A 474 43.60 3.61 6.68
N LEU A 475 44.22 2.91 7.64
CA LEU A 475 43.86 1.53 8.01
C LEU A 475 42.41 1.44 8.49
N ARG A 476 41.97 2.33 9.38
CA ARG A 476 40.58 2.39 9.86
C ARG A 476 39.59 2.61 8.72
N ASN A 477 39.88 3.54 7.81
CA ASN A 477 39.01 3.82 6.68
C ASN A 477 38.96 2.65 5.68
N ARG A 478 40.11 2.00 5.42
CA ARG A 478 40.17 0.77 4.62
C ARG A 478 39.37 -0.36 5.27
N ALA A 479 39.44 -0.55 6.59
CA ALA A 479 38.68 -1.59 7.29
C ALA A 479 37.16 -1.38 7.18
N VAL A 480 36.67 -0.14 7.29
CA VAL A 480 35.26 0.21 7.07
C VAL A 480 34.82 -0.05 5.63
N LEU A 481 35.66 0.27 4.63
CA LEU A 481 35.37 -0.06 3.24
C LEU A 481 35.34 -1.57 2.99
N TRP A 482 36.28 -2.33 3.56
CA TRP A 482 36.31 -3.79 3.43
C TRP A 482 35.13 -4.48 4.13
N SER A 483 34.67 -4.00 5.29
CA SER A 483 33.46 -4.54 5.93
C SER A 483 32.20 -4.23 5.11
N GLY A 484 32.13 -3.04 4.50
CA GLY A 484 31.08 -2.70 3.53
C GLY A 484 31.09 -3.61 2.30
N TYR A 485 32.25 -3.90 1.73
CA TYR A 485 32.37 -4.84 0.61
C TYR A 485 32.01 -6.28 1.03
N ALA A 486 32.41 -6.73 2.22
CA ALA A 486 32.05 -8.05 2.73
C ALA A 486 30.53 -8.19 2.93
N ALA A 487 29.86 -7.16 3.47
CA ALA A 487 28.42 -7.12 3.60
C ALA A 487 27.70 -7.13 2.23
N LEU A 488 28.21 -6.39 1.25
CA LEU A 488 27.68 -6.40 -0.13
C LEU A 488 27.86 -7.76 -0.82
N VAL A 489 28.98 -8.45 -0.61
CA VAL A 489 29.21 -9.81 -1.14
C VAL A 489 28.30 -10.83 -0.45
N ALA A 490 28.13 -10.75 0.87
CA ALA A 490 27.19 -11.60 1.60
C ALA A 490 25.74 -11.40 1.12
N LEU A 491 25.32 -10.14 0.94
CA LEU A 491 24.01 -9.78 0.38
C LEU A 491 23.84 -10.33 -1.05
N LEU A 492 24.86 -10.21 -1.91
CA LEU A 492 24.84 -10.74 -3.27
C LEU A 492 24.73 -12.27 -3.30
N LEU A 493 25.43 -12.99 -2.41
CA LEU A 493 25.34 -14.44 -2.30
C LEU A 493 23.96 -14.90 -1.80
N VAL A 494 23.36 -14.20 -0.83
CA VAL A 494 22.00 -14.48 -0.37
C VAL A 494 20.98 -14.22 -1.47
N LEU A 495 21.01 -13.05 -2.11
CA LEU A 495 20.09 -12.72 -3.22
C LEU A 495 20.27 -13.69 -4.40
N GLY A 496 21.51 -14.06 -4.74
CA GLY A 496 21.81 -15.05 -5.77
C GLY A 496 21.24 -16.44 -5.45
N GLY A 497 21.36 -16.90 -4.20
CA GLY A 497 20.77 -18.16 -3.75
C GLY A 497 19.24 -18.17 -3.80
N LEU A 498 18.61 -17.06 -3.39
CA LEU A 498 17.15 -16.86 -3.48
C LEU A 498 16.69 -16.88 -4.95
N TRP A 499 17.38 -16.15 -5.84
CA TRP A 499 17.08 -16.13 -7.27
C TRP A 499 17.31 -17.49 -7.95
N LEU A 500 18.39 -18.21 -7.65
CA LEU A 500 18.62 -19.56 -8.20
C LEU A 500 17.52 -20.54 -7.77
N THR A 501 17.09 -20.46 -6.51
CA THR A 501 15.99 -21.29 -5.97
C THR A 501 14.67 -20.98 -6.69
N SER A 502 14.32 -19.70 -6.80
CA SER A 502 13.09 -19.25 -7.48
C SER A 502 13.13 -19.53 -9.00
N TYR A 503 14.28 -19.41 -9.65
CA TYR A 503 14.45 -19.78 -11.06
C TYR A 503 14.24 -21.28 -11.31
N GLY A 504 14.84 -22.16 -10.49
CA GLY A 504 14.63 -23.61 -10.59
C GLY A 504 13.15 -23.98 -10.44
N ASN A 505 12.54 -23.54 -9.33
CA ASN A 505 11.13 -23.78 -9.04
C ASN A 505 10.18 -23.29 -10.15
N ASN A 506 10.41 -22.08 -10.69
CA ASN A 506 9.57 -21.56 -11.78
C ASN A 506 9.84 -22.25 -13.13
N LYS A 507 11.06 -22.74 -13.38
CA LYS A 507 11.36 -23.55 -14.57
C LYS A 507 10.62 -24.90 -14.52
N ASP A 508 10.64 -25.56 -13.36
CA ASP A 508 9.97 -26.86 -13.19
C ASP A 508 8.43 -26.71 -13.24
N TYR A 509 7.89 -25.60 -12.72
CA TYR A 509 6.49 -25.20 -12.94
C TYR A 509 6.16 -24.98 -14.42
N LEU A 510 6.99 -24.25 -15.16
CA LEU A 510 6.79 -24.04 -16.60
C LEU A 510 6.81 -25.37 -17.38
N ALA A 511 7.65 -26.32 -17.00
CA ALA A 511 7.65 -27.67 -17.56
C ALA A 511 6.38 -28.48 -17.19
N GLU A 512 5.82 -28.30 -15.98
CA GLU A 512 4.53 -28.89 -15.59
C GLU A 512 3.37 -28.35 -16.46
N VAL A 513 3.44 -27.07 -16.84
CA VAL A 513 2.46 -26.41 -17.71
C VAL A 513 2.64 -26.84 -19.17
N GLU A 514 3.87 -26.84 -19.68
CA GLU A 514 4.21 -27.31 -21.03
C GLU A 514 3.72 -28.75 -21.27
N GLY A 515 3.87 -29.63 -20.27
CA GLY A 515 3.36 -31.00 -20.31
C GLY A 515 1.83 -31.14 -20.44
N LYS A 516 1.05 -30.10 -20.14
CA LYS A 516 -0.43 -30.08 -20.28
C LYS A 516 -0.88 -29.63 -21.67
N VAL A 517 -0.10 -28.77 -22.34
CA VAL A 517 -0.48 -28.16 -23.63
C VAL A 517 -0.83 -29.21 -24.71
N PRO A 518 -0.08 -30.32 -24.89
CA PRO A 518 -0.45 -31.37 -25.86
C PRO A 518 -1.75 -32.13 -25.53
N GLY A 519 -2.30 -32.01 -24.32
CA GLY A 519 -3.64 -32.49 -23.98
C GLY A 519 -4.72 -31.56 -24.53
N VAL A 520 -4.58 -30.27 -24.24
CA VAL A 520 -5.49 -29.19 -24.66
C VAL A 520 -5.51 -29.06 -26.19
N GLU A 521 -4.36 -29.19 -26.86
CA GLU A 521 -4.26 -29.14 -28.32
C GLU A 521 -5.03 -30.30 -28.99
N ARG A 522 -4.95 -31.52 -28.42
CA ARG A 522 -5.72 -32.69 -28.90
C ARG A 522 -7.23 -32.50 -28.71
N GLN A 523 -7.65 -31.92 -27.59
CA GLN A 523 -9.07 -31.60 -27.37
C GLN A 523 -9.58 -30.54 -28.35
N SER A 524 -8.81 -29.48 -28.59
CA SER A 524 -9.12 -28.45 -29.58
C SER A 524 -9.27 -29.04 -30.99
N LYS A 525 -8.33 -29.88 -31.41
CA LYS A 525 -8.39 -30.58 -32.71
C LYS A 525 -9.59 -31.53 -32.82
N ALA A 526 -9.95 -32.24 -31.76
CA ALA A 526 -11.15 -33.09 -31.74
C ALA A 526 -12.44 -32.26 -31.91
N LEU A 527 -12.57 -31.13 -31.19
CA LEU A 527 -13.73 -30.23 -31.30
C LEU A 527 -13.85 -29.54 -32.67
N GLN A 528 -12.75 -29.38 -33.41
CA GLN A 528 -12.78 -28.90 -34.80
C GLN A 528 -13.36 -29.94 -35.77
N THR A 529 -13.21 -31.24 -35.48
CA THR A 529 -13.73 -32.34 -36.33
C THR A 529 -15.17 -32.75 -36.00
N THR A 530 -15.70 -32.41 -34.82
CA THR A 530 -17.06 -32.80 -34.42
C THR A 530 -18.12 -31.96 -35.14
N THR A 531 -18.91 -32.62 -35.99
CA THR A 531 -20.06 -31.99 -36.67
C THR A 531 -21.28 -32.06 -35.77
N GLY A 532 -21.75 -30.89 -35.29
CA GLY A 532 -22.80 -30.77 -34.27
C GLY A 532 -22.21 -30.43 -32.90
N ARG A 533 -22.31 -29.15 -32.50
CA ARG A 533 -21.67 -28.61 -31.29
C ARG A 533 -22.63 -28.67 -30.08
N ASP A 534 -22.62 -29.77 -29.36
CA ASP A 534 -23.26 -29.85 -28.03
C ASP A 534 -22.43 -29.07 -26.99
N LEU A 535 -23.08 -28.30 -26.11
CA LEU A 535 -22.44 -27.55 -25.03
C LEU A 535 -21.63 -28.48 -24.11
N PHE A 536 -22.22 -29.63 -23.73
CA PHE A 536 -21.62 -30.54 -22.76
C PHE A 536 -20.37 -31.23 -23.32
N SER A 537 -20.27 -31.38 -24.65
CA SER A 537 -19.07 -31.88 -25.34
C SER A 537 -17.85 -30.95 -25.24
N MET A 538 -18.06 -29.65 -25.00
CA MET A 538 -16.96 -28.67 -24.88
C MET A 538 -16.39 -28.56 -23.46
N LEU A 539 -17.14 -28.99 -22.44
CA LEU A 539 -16.73 -28.87 -21.03
C LEU A 539 -15.32 -29.45 -20.75
N PRO A 540 -14.89 -30.61 -21.31
CA PRO A 540 -13.53 -31.12 -21.08
C PRO A 540 -12.41 -30.20 -21.58
N PHE A 541 -12.69 -29.34 -22.56
CA PHE A 541 -11.75 -28.36 -23.11
C PHE A 541 -11.78 -27.03 -22.34
N PHE A 542 -12.95 -26.53 -21.95
CA PHE A 542 -13.03 -25.36 -21.10
C PHE A 542 -12.46 -25.61 -19.69
N ASN A 543 -12.71 -26.79 -19.11
CA ASN A 543 -12.08 -27.21 -17.86
C ASN A 543 -10.54 -27.29 -18.00
N SER A 544 -10.01 -27.89 -19.07
CA SER A 544 -8.56 -28.05 -19.22
C SER A 544 -7.83 -26.72 -19.48
N LEU A 545 -8.46 -25.74 -20.13
CA LEU A 545 -7.96 -24.38 -20.23
C LEU A 545 -7.88 -23.68 -18.87
N VAL A 546 -8.87 -23.90 -18.00
CA VAL A 546 -8.90 -23.34 -16.63
C VAL A 546 -7.95 -24.09 -15.69
N GLU A 547 -7.58 -25.34 -15.99
CA GLU A 547 -6.57 -26.11 -15.26
C GLU A 547 -5.13 -25.91 -15.77
N LEU A 548 -4.95 -25.39 -16.99
CA LEU A 548 -3.67 -25.18 -17.65
C LEU A 548 -2.61 -24.51 -16.75
N PRO A 549 -2.89 -23.37 -16.06
CA PRO A 549 -1.90 -22.71 -15.21
C PRO A 549 -1.78 -23.34 -13.81
N LYS A 550 -2.72 -24.19 -13.35
CA LYS A 550 -2.71 -24.69 -11.96
C LYS A 550 -1.57 -25.69 -11.75
N SER A 551 -0.73 -25.50 -10.75
CA SER A 551 0.32 -26.47 -10.39
C SER A 551 -0.19 -27.55 -9.44
N LYS A 552 0.45 -28.73 -9.47
CA LYS A 552 0.31 -29.76 -8.42
C LYS A 552 1.08 -29.42 -7.13
N ALA A 553 2.09 -28.55 -7.22
CA ALA A 553 2.98 -28.23 -6.11
C ALA A 553 2.49 -27.03 -5.26
N PHE A 554 1.63 -26.16 -5.82
CA PHE A 554 1.11 -24.97 -5.14
C PHE A 554 -0.16 -24.41 -5.79
N ASP A 555 -0.92 -23.62 -5.03
CA ASP A 555 -2.02 -22.79 -5.52
C ASP A 555 -1.50 -21.45 -6.07
N LEU A 556 -1.97 -21.06 -7.26
CA LEU A 556 -1.64 -19.81 -7.95
C LEU A 556 -1.97 -18.55 -7.15
N ASN A 557 -3.01 -18.61 -6.30
CA ASN A 557 -3.43 -17.48 -5.46
C ASN A 557 -2.56 -17.35 -4.20
N SER A 558 -1.78 -18.39 -3.86
CA SER A 558 -0.95 -18.46 -2.65
C SER A 558 0.42 -19.14 -2.84
N PRO A 559 1.21 -18.85 -3.90
CA PRO A 559 2.47 -19.53 -4.19
C PRO A 559 3.48 -19.44 -3.03
N PRO A 560 4.30 -20.47 -2.76
CA PRO A 560 5.30 -20.43 -1.70
C PRO A 560 6.36 -19.33 -1.92
N VAL A 561 6.97 -18.84 -0.85
CA VAL A 561 8.01 -17.81 -0.92
C VAL A 561 9.19 -18.26 -1.81
N THR A 562 9.50 -19.56 -1.83
CA THR A 562 10.51 -20.19 -2.69
C THR A 562 10.25 -20.04 -4.20
N TYR A 563 9.04 -19.68 -4.62
CA TYR A 563 8.69 -19.31 -5.99
C TYR A 563 8.68 -17.78 -6.19
N ARG A 564 8.33 -17.00 -5.16
CA ARG A 564 8.09 -15.53 -5.22
C ARG A 564 9.32 -14.61 -5.12
N MET A 565 10.56 -15.09 -5.15
CA MET A 565 11.76 -14.26 -4.89
C MET A 565 12.14 -13.30 -6.06
N GLY A 566 11.16 -12.75 -6.77
CA GLY A 566 11.33 -11.82 -7.88
C GLY A 566 11.30 -12.45 -9.29
N LEU A 567 11.20 -13.78 -9.40
CA LEU A 567 11.20 -14.52 -10.67
C LEU A 567 9.97 -15.42 -10.86
N TYR A 568 8.85 -15.10 -10.17
CA TYR A 568 7.60 -15.85 -10.31
C TYR A 568 7.00 -15.69 -11.71
N ARG A 569 6.52 -16.79 -12.30
CA ARG A 569 5.90 -16.83 -13.64
C ARG A 569 4.48 -17.39 -13.66
N GLY A 570 3.89 -17.67 -12.49
CA GLY A 570 2.51 -18.13 -12.41
C GLY A 570 1.50 -17.09 -12.90
N ASP A 571 1.76 -15.81 -12.65
CA ASP A 571 0.89 -14.70 -13.09
C ASP A 571 0.86 -14.58 -14.63
N ASP A 572 2.03 -14.47 -15.29
CA ASP A 572 2.13 -14.41 -16.76
C ASP A 572 1.41 -15.59 -17.45
N VAL A 573 1.57 -16.80 -16.88
CA VAL A 573 0.99 -18.04 -17.39
C VAL A 573 -0.51 -18.10 -17.12
N ASN A 574 -0.97 -17.64 -15.96
CA ASN A 574 -2.39 -17.48 -15.64
C ASN A 574 -3.04 -16.52 -16.64
N ASP A 575 -2.47 -15.34 -16.87
CA ASP A 575 -3.07 -14.30 -17.69
C ASP A 575 -3.15 -14.73 -19.16
N ALA A 576 -2.10 -15.39 -19.68
CA ALA A 576 -2.13 -16.03 -20.99
C ALA A 576 -3.20 -17.14 -21.09
N SER A 577 -3.36 -17.94 -20.03
CA SER A 577 -4.39 -19.00 -19.97
C SER A 577 -5.81 -18.42 -19.89
N GLN A 578 -6.01 -17.34 -19.12
CA GLN A 578 -7.29 -16.66 -18.99
C GLN A 578 -7.68 -15.94 -20.29
N ALA A 579 -6.73 -15.31 -20.98
CA ALA A 579 -6.98 -14.71 -22.30
C ALA A 579 -7.37 -15.80 -23.34
N LEU A 580 -6.68 -16.94 -23.35
CA LEU A 580 -7.03 -18.08 -24.21
C LEU A 580 -8.40 -18.67 -23.86
N TYR A 581 -8.72 -18.79 -22.56
CA TYR A 581 -10.01 -19.26 -22.06
C TYR A 581 -11.17 -18.31 -22.43
N GLN A 582 -11.04 -17.00 -22.18
CA GLN A 582 -12.05 -16.00 -22.57
C GLN A 582 -12.27 -15.99 -24.09
N LYS A 583 -11.18 -16.08 -24.87
CA LYS A 583 -11.26 -16.22 -26.33
C LYS A 583 -12.00 -17.50 -26.74
N ALA A 584 -11.74 -18.63 -26.08
CA ALA A 584 -12.45 -19.88 -26.34
C ALA A 584 -13.95 -19.79 -25.98
N LEU A 585 -14.33 -19.09 -24.89
CA LEU A 585 -15.73 -18.82 -24.59
C LEU A 585 -16.39 -18.00 -25.73
N GLN A 586 -15.73 -16.94 -26.20
CA GLN A 586 -16.25 -16.07 -27.28
C GLN A 586 -16.31 -16.78 -28.65
N GLU A 587 -15.32 -17.57 -29.03
CA GLU A 587 -15.24 -18.22 -30.35
C GLU A 587 -15.96 -19.59 -30.42
N MET A 588 -16.24 -20.24 -29.27
CA MET A 588 -16.85 -21.58 -29.24
C MET A 588 -18.16 -21.65 -28.43
N LEU A 589 -18.21 -21.09 -27.22
CA LEU A 589 -19.41 -21.15 -26.36
C LEU A 589 -20.49 -20.17 -26.83
N MET A 590 -20.13 -18.91 -27.10
CA MET A 590 -21.09 -17.88 -27.51
C MET A 590 -21.86 -18.20 -28.81
N PRO A 591 -21.24 -18.77 -29.88
CA PRO A 591 -22.00 -19.25 -31.03
C PRO A 591 -22.98 -20.36 -30.67
N ALA A 592 -22.62 -21.28 -29.77
CA ALA A 592 -23.51 -22.37 -29.35
C ALA A 592 -24.69 -21.85 -28.51
N VAL A 593 -24.45 -20.90 -27.59
CA VAL A 593 -25.52 -20.19 -26.85
C VAL A 593 -26.44 -19.46 -27.83
N ALA A 594 -25.90 -18.68 -28.78
CA ALA A 594 -26.70 -17.97 -29.78
C ALA A 594 -27.56 -18.93 -30.64
N GLN A 595 -27.03 -20.10 -31.02
CA GLN A 595 -27.79 -21.14 -31.71
C GLN A 595 -28.90 -21.74 -30.83
N LEU A 596 -28.68 -21.93 -29.53
CA LEU A 596 -29.70 -22.43 -28.61
C LEU A 596 -30.82 -21.43 -28.37
N ILE A 597 -30.51 -20.14 -28.14
CA ILE A 597 -31.53 -19.09 -28.03
C ILE A 597 -32.35 -19.02 -29.33
N THR A 598 -31.68 -19.04 -30.50
CA THR A 598 -32.36 -19.11 -31.81
C THR A 598 -33.23 -20.37 -31.94
N GLY A 599 -32.75 -21.52 -31.47
CA GLY A 599 -33.45 -22.80 -31.54
C GLY A 599 -34.70 -22.85 -30.68
N TRP A 600 -34.62 -22.41 -29.42
CA TRP A 600 -35.78 -22.31 -28.53
C TRP A 600 -36.84 -21.35 -29.09
N VAL A 601 -36.43 -20.19 -29.61
CA VAL A 601 -37.33 -19.18 -30.19
C VAL A 601 -37.97 -19.65 -31.51
N ARG A 602 -37.27 -20.49 -32.29
CA ARG A 602 -37.77 -21.08 -33.53
C ARG A 602 -38.72 -22.28 -33.29
N ASN A 603 -38.48 -23.02 -32.21
CA ASN A 603 -39.28 -24.19 -31.82
C ASN A 603 -40.47 -23.84 -30.92
N ASP A 604 -40.53 -22.63 -30.37
CA ASP A 604 -41.67 -22.17 -29.57
C ASP A 604 -42.99 -22.21 -30.35
N ASN A 605 -44.03 -22.67 -29.67
CA ASN A 605 -45.39 -22.85 -30.17
C ASN A 605 -46.39 -21.87 -29.53
N GLY A 606 -45.94 -20.93 -28.70
CA GLY A 606 -46.75 -19.87 -28.10
C GLY A 606 -47.84 -20.33 -27.14
N SER A 607 -47.68 -21.53 -26.57
CA SER A 607 -48.54 -22.04 -25.50
C SER A 607 -48.50 -21.14 -24.25
N ASP A 608 -47.30 -20.75 -23.79
CA ASP A 608 -47.09 -19.65 -22.84
C ASP A 608 -46.59 -18.40 -23.57
N VAL A 609 -47.40 -17.34 -23.63
CA VAL A 609 -47.06 -16.11 -24.35
C VAL A 609 -46.09 -15.21 -23.60
N GLU A 610 -46.00 -15.31 -22.27
CA GLU A 610 -44.93 -14.64 -21.51
C GLU A 610 -43.58 -15.33 -21.80
N TYR A 611 -43.59 -16.65 -22.00
CA TYR A 611 -42.40 -17.38 -22.44
C TYR A 611 -41.99 -16.97 -23.85
N SER A 612 -42.92 -16.89 -24.82
CA SER A 612 -42.64 -16.36 -26.16
C SER A 612 -42.06 -14.95 -26.12
N TYR A 613 -42.59 -14.10 -25.24
CA TYR A 613 -42.13 -12.72 -25.06
C TYR A 613 -40.69 -12.66 -24.54
N GLU A 614 -40.42 -13.32 -23.41
CA GLU A 614 -39.07 -13.32 -22.83
C GLU A 614 -38.06 -14.08 -23.71
N ALA A 615 -38.51 -15.05 -24.50
CA ALA A 615 -37.69 -15.71 -25.53
C ALA A 615 -37.33 -14.76 -26.69
N LEU A 616 -38.32 -14.03 -27.22
CA LEU A 616 -38.11 -13.03 -28.28
C LEU A 616 -37.23 -11.87 -27.77
N LYS A 617 -37.38 -11.47 -26.50
CA LYS A 617 -36.54 -10.50 -25.82
C LYS A 617 -35.10 -11.01 -25.67
N ALA A 618 -34.90 -12.24 -25.17
CA ALA A 618 -33.59 -12.89 -25.11
C ALA A 618 -32.92 -12.99 -26.49
N TYR A 619 -33.67 -13.32 -27.55
CA TYR A 619 -33.16 -13.31 -28.91
C TYR A 619 -32.67 -11.93 -29.33
N GLN A 620 -33.49 -10.89 -29.13
CA GLN A 620 -33.17 -9.54 -29.60
C GLN A 620 -32.05 -8.87 -28.81
N MET A 621 -31.86 -9.20 -27.52
CA MET A 621 -30.69 -8.75 -26.75
C MET A 621 -29.35 -9.12 -27.43
N LEU A 622 -29.28 -10.27 -28.11
CA LEU A 622 -28.07 -10.67 -28.85
C LEU A 622 -27.75 -9.82 -30.09
N TYR A 623 -28.71 -9.02 -30.57
CA TYR A 623 -28.58 -8.16 -31.75
C TYR A 623 -28.75 -6.67 -31.44
N GLN A 624 -29.16 -6.32 -30.21
CA GLN A 624 -29.42 -4.94 -29.77
C GLN A 624 -28.58 -4.59 -28.52
N PRO A 625 -27.29 -4.20 -28.67
CA PRO A 625 -26.38 -3.95 -27.54
C PRO A 625 -26.88 -2.94 -26.49
N LYS A 626 -27.77 -2.01 -26.86
CA LYS A 626 -28.40 -1.05 -25.94
C LYS A 626 -29.35 -1.70 -24.91
N HIS A 627 -29.87 -2.87 -25.21
CA HIS A 627 -30.87 -3.60 -24.41
C HIS A 627 -30.30 -4.89 -23.81
N TYR A 628 -28.99 -5.15 -23.94
CA TYR A 628 -28.34 -6.35 -23.44
C TYR A 628 -28.32 -6.39 -21.90
N ASP A 629 -29.00 -7.36 -21.30
CA ASP A 629 -28.84 -7.74 -19.89
C ASP A 629 -28.26 -9.15 -19.79
N GLY A 630 -26.98 -9.22 -19.40
CA GLY A 630 -26.25 -10.47 -19.23
C GLY A 630 -26.77 -11.36 -18.11
N LYS A 631 -27.41 -10.79 -17.08
CA LYS A 631 -27.98 -11.55 -15.95
C LYS A 631 -29.34 -12.13 -16.30
N PHE A 632 -30.15 -11.37 -17.03
CA PHE A 632 -31.36 -11.88 -17.65
C PHE A 632 -31.02 -13.03 -18.60
N LEU A 633 -30.07 -12.83 -19.53
CA LEU A 633 -29.66 -13.87 -20.47
C LEU A 633 -29.09 -15.11 -19.77
N HIS A 634 -28.23 -14.95 -18.76
CA HIS A 634 -27.70 -16.06 -17.97
C HIS A 634 -28.84 -16.84 -17.29
N SER A 635 -29.72 -16.15 -16.57
CA SER A 635 -30.84 -16.77 -15.85
C SER A 635 -31.83 -17.47 -16.79
N TRP A 636 -32.14 -16.84 -17.93
CA TRP A 636 -33.06 -17.37 -18.93
C TRP A 636 -32.46 -18.57 -19.69
N VAL A 637 -31.17 -18.55 -20.01
CA VAL A 637 -30.47 -19.69 -20.63
C VAL A 637 -30.41 -20.88 -19.66
N MET A 638 -30.07 -20.67 -18.38
CA MET A 638 -30.06 -21.74 -17.37
C MET A 638 -31.44 -22.36 -17.16
N LEU A 639 -32.48 -21.53 -16.96
CA LEU A 639 -33.86 -21.98 -16.80
C LEU A 639 -34.36 -22.82 -17.99
N ASN A 640 -33.88 -22.54 -19.21
CA ASN A 640 -34.25 -23.30 -20.41
C ASN A 640 -33.38 -24.54 -20.66
N LEU A 641 -32.13 -24.54 -20.20
CA LEU A 641 -31.32 -25.76 -20.14
C LEU A 641 -31.94 -26.77 -19.17
N GLU A 642 -32.27 -26.37 -17.95
CA GLU A 642 -32.88 -27.24 -16.93
C GLU A 642 -34.18 -27.90 -17.40
N ARG A 643 -35.01 -27.17 -18.16
CA ARG A 643 -36.25 -27.69 -18.77
C ARG A 643 -36.02 -28.73 -19.88
N ASN A 644 -34.83 -28.77 -20.48
CA ASN A 644 -34.55 -29.53 -21.71
C ASN A 644 -33.25 -30.37 -21.60
N LEU A 645 -32.97 -30.94 -20.41
CA LEU A 645 -31.76 -31.73 -20.18
C LEU A 645 -31.64 -32.96 -21.11
N PRO A 646 -30.49 -33.19 -21.75
CA PRO A 646 -30.18 -34.49 -22.34
C PRO A 646 -30.01 -35.56 -21.26
N GLN A 647 -30.52 -36.78 -21.51
CA GLN A 647 -30.61 -37.87 -20.51
C GLN A 647 -29.28 -38.36 -19.91
N ASN A 648 -28.14 -37.97 -20.50
CA ASN A 648 -26.79 -38.39 -20.08
C ASN A 648 -26.00 -37.28 -19.35
N VAL A 649 -26.63 -36.17 -18.96
CA VAL A 649 -25.98 -35.05 -18.25
C VAL A 649 -26.05 -35.21 -16.75
N THR A 650 -24.90 -35.08 -16.07
CA THR A 650 -24.81 -35.08 -14.59
C THR A 650 -24.92 -33.66 -14.02
N GLN A 651 -25.37 -33.54 -12.76
CA GLN A 651 -25.39 -32.26 -12.05
C GLN A 651 -24.01 -31.57 -12.00
N ALA A 652 -22.92 -32.35 -11.93
CA ALA A 652 -21.57 -31.81 -11.98
C ALA A 652 -21.27 -31.08 -13.31
N GLN A 653 -21.79 -31.58 -14.43
CA GLN A 653 -21.66 -30.94 -15.74
C GLN A 653 -22.57 -29.71 -15.88
N LEU A 654 -23.76 -29.71 -15.25
CA LEU A 654 -24.60 -28.50 -15.17
C LEU A 654 -23.89 -27.38 -14.42
N ASN A 655 -23.37 -27.66 -13.23
CA ASN A 655 -22.69 -26.64 -12.40
C ASN A 655 -21.40 -26.13 -13.08
N GLN A 656 -20.69 -26.96 -13.86
CA GLN A 656 -19.58 -26.52 -14.69
C GLN A 656 -20.05 -25.60 -15.82
N LEU A 657 -21.12 -25.97 -16.53
CA LEU A 657 -21.70 -25.16 -17.61
C LEU A 657 -22.23 -23.81 -17.10
N GLU A 658 -22.94 -23.79 -15.98
CA GLU A 658 -23.40 -22.57 -15.28
C GLU A 658 -22.23 -21.63 -14.99
N TRP A 659 -21.12 -22.16 -14.45
CA TRP A 659 -19.93 -21.36 -14.18
C TRP A 659 -19.32 -20.78 -15.46
N HIS A 660 -19.18 -21.57 -16.54
CA HIS A 660 -18.69 -21.08 -17.84
C HIS A 660 -19.64 -20.05 -18.48
N LEU A 661 -20.96 -20.24 -18.38
CA LEU A 661 -21.98 -19.29 -18.84
C LEU A 661 -21.93 -17.98 -18.03
N THR A 662 -21.72 -18.06 -16.72
CA THR A 662 -21.48 -16.89 -15.86
C THR A 662 -20.25 -16.12 -16.31
N GLN A 663 -19.13 -16.81 -16.64
CA GLN A 663 -17.91 -16.15 -17.14
C GLN A 663 -18.09 -15.54 -18.56
N LEU A 664 -19.05 -16.03 -19.35
CA LEU A 664 -19.34 -15.51 -20.68
C LEU A 664 -20.30 -14.31 -20.67
N LEU A 665 -21.47 -14.47 -20.04
CA LEU A 665 -22.65 -13.62 -20.28
C LEU A 665 -22.71 -12.37 -19.39
N GLU A 666 -22.24 -12.44 -18.15
CA GLU A 666 -22.33 -11.32 -17.19
C GLU A 666 -21.21 -10.26 -17.30
N PRO A 667 -19.93 -10.57 -17.56
CA PRO A 667 -18.85 -9.58 -17.46
C PRO A 667 -18.80 -8.54 -18.59
N GLN A 668 -19.43 -8.81 -19.73
CA GLN A 668 -19.33 -8.00 -20.94
C GLN A 668 -20.58 -8.17 -21.82
N ILE A 669 -20.87 -7.17 -22.67
CA ILE A 669 -21.94 -7.26 -23.67
C ILE A 669 -21.54 -8.28 -24.74
N GLN A 670 -22.37 -9.31 -24.93
CA GLN A 670 -22.20 -10.30 -25.98
C GLN A 670 -23.13 -10.03 -27.16
N THR A 671 -22.64 -10.25 -28.37
CA THR A 671 -23.44 -10.18 -29.61
C THR A 671 -23.48 -11.54 -30.29
N SER A 672 -24.58 -11.84 -30.98
CA SER A 672 -24.64 -13.02 -31.84
C SER A 672 -23.59 -12.95 -32.96
N PRO A 673 -22.82 -14.00 -33.22
CA PRO A 673 -21.91 -14.08 -34.37
C PRO A 673 -22.64 -14.42 -35.69
N TYR A 674 -23.97 -14.57 -35.66
CA TYR A 674 -24.81 -14.87 -36.81
C TYR A 674 -25.60 -13.63 -37.27
N ALA A 675 -26.17 -13.68 -38.48
CA ALA A 675 -27.11 -12.67 -38.94
C ALA A 675 -28.46 -12.78 -38.19
N LYS A 676 -29.12 -11.63 -37.99
CA LYS A 676 -30.45 -11.52 -37.38
C LYS A 676 -31.51 -12.12 -38.31
N ASP A 677 -32.34 -13.02 -37.79
CA ASP A 677 -33.46 -13.64 -38.51
C ASP A 677 -34.72 -12.78 -38.32
N GLU A 678 -34.91 -11.80 -39.20
CA GLU A 678 -36.09 -10.93 -39.18
C GLU A 678 -37.40 -11.72 -39.38
N SER A 679 -37.36 -12.84 -40.11
CA SER A 679 -38.55 -13.67 -40.36
C SER A 679 -39.03 -14.39 -39.08
N LEU A 680 -38.09 -14.82 -38.24
CA LEU A 680 -38.36 -15.39 -36.93
C LEU A 680 -38.94 -14.35 -35.97
N ILE A 681 -38.40 -13.12 -35.99
CA ILE A 681 -38.92 -12.00 -35.18
C ILE A 681 -40.35 -11.65 -35.60
N SER A 682 -40.61 -11.39 -36.88
CA SER A 682 -41.96 -11.05 -37.34
C SER A 682 -42.98 -12.17 -37.05
N ARG A 683 -42.58 -13.44 -37.15
CA ARG A 683 -43.44 -14.57 -36.76
C ARG A 683 -43.80 -14.54 -35.27
N GLN A 684 -42.83 -14.32 -34.38
CA GLN A 684 -43.08 -14.32 -32.95
C GLN A 684 -43.85 -13.06 -32.49
N GLN A 685 -43.56 -11.89 -33.06
CA GLN A 685 -44.33 -10.67 -32.85
C GLN A 685 -45.80 -10.87 -33.26
N ALA A 686 -46.05 -11.43 -34.46
CA ALA A 686 -47.39 -11.74 -34.94
C ALA A 686 -48.11 -12.83 -34.12
N MET A 687 -47.40 -13.63 -33.33
CA MET A 687 -48.00 -14.59 -32.39
C MET A 687 -48.35 -13.94 -31.04
N ILE A 688 -47.42 -13.19 -30.45
CA ILE A 688 -47.62 -12.51 -29.15
C ILE A 688 -48.76 -11.49 -29.24
N ASN A 689 -48.84 -10.76 -30.37
CA ASN A 689 -49.87 -9.75 -30.63
C ASN A 689 -51.30 -10.32 -30.76
N GLN A 690 -51.50 -11.65 -30.72
CA GLN A 690 -52.83 -12.28 -30.72
C GLN A 690 -53.50 -12.28 -29.34
N LYS A 691 -52.78 -11.97 -28.25
CA LYS A 691 -53.34 -11.89 -26.90
C LYS A 691 -53.38 -10.42 -26.42
N PRO A 692 -54.54 -9.93 -25.92
CA PRO A 692 -54.69 -8.52 -25.55
C PRO A 692 -53.76 -8.14 -24.39
N LEU A 693 -53.40 -6.85 -24.31
CA LEU A 693 -52.48 -6.33 -23.31
C LEU A 693 -52.96 -6.64 -21.89
N SER A 694 -54.27 -6.53 -21.62
CA SER A 694 -54.89 -6.89 -20.33
C SER A 694 -54.56 -8.31 -19.85
N LEU A 695 -54.46 -9.29 -20.75
CA LEU A 695 -54.15 -10.67 -20.37
C LEU A 695 -52.63 -10.88 -20.17
N ARG A 696 -51.77 -10.12 -20.88
CA ARG A 696 -50.31 -10.09 -20.64
C ARG A 696 -49.99 -9.38 -19.32
N VAL A 697 -50.56 -8.20 -19.09
CA VAL A 697 -50.48 -7.44 -17.82
C VAL A 697 -50.96 -8.30 -16.65
N TYR A 698 -52.13 -8.95 -16.77
CA TYR A 698 -52.63 -9.84 -15.72
C TYR A 698 -51.69 -11.04 -15.49
N GLY A 699 -51.18 -11.67 -16.55
CA GLY A 699 -50.21 -12.77 -16.45
C GLY A 699 -48.90 -12.39 -15.75
N ARG A 700 -48.36 -11.19 -16.05
CA ARG A 700 -47.14 -10.66 -15.45
C ARG A 700 -47.37 -10.22 -14.00
N LEU A 701 -48.45 -9.50 -13.71
CA LEU A 701 -48.89 -9.17 -12.33
C LEU A 701 -49.03 -10.44 -11.49
N LYS A 702 -49.67 -11.49 -12.02
CA LYS A 702 -49.84 -12.77 -11.35
C LYS A 702 -48.48 -13.41 -11.02
N ARG A 703 -47.56 -13.51 -11.99
CA ARG A 703 -46.21 -14.08 -11.76
C ARG A 703 -45.37 -13.29 -10.74
N LEU A 704 -45.52 -11.97 -10.71
CA LEU A 704 -44.86 -11.09 -9.76
C LEU A 704 -45.46 -11.22 -8.34
N LEU A 705 -46.78 -11.09 -8.22
CA LEU A 705 -47.47 -10.96 -6.94
C LEU A 705 -47.81 -12.29 -6.25
N GLU A 706 -47.90 -13.40 -6.98
CA GLU A 706 -47.95 -14.75 -6.36
C GLU A 706 -46.60 -15.17 -5.75
N ARG A 707 -45.54 -14.38 -5.98
CA ARG A 707 -44.18 -14.57 -5.41
C ARG A 707 -43.74 -13.41 -4.52
N ASP A 708 -44.60 -12.44 -4.26
CA ASP A 708 -44.29 -11.30 -3.39
C ASP A 708 -44.44 -11.69 -1.91
N GLU A 709 -43.32 -11.78 -1.19
CA GLU A 709 -43.28 -12.14 0.24
C GLU A 709 -44.02 -11.12 1.14
N ASN A 710 -44.29 -9.90 0.66
CA ASN A 710 -45.10 -8.91 1.39
C ASN A 710 -46.58 -9.31 1.40
N LEU A 711 -47.06 -10.01 0.36
CA LEU A 711 -48.44 -10.48 0.22
C LEU A 711 -48.67 -11.76 1.01
N LYS A 712 -48.68 -11.61 2.34
CA LYS A 712 -48.88 -12.70 3.30
C LYS A 712 -50.15 -13.50 2.97
N PRO A 713 -50.05 -14.82 2.74
CA PRO A 713 -51.20 -15.64 2.39
C PRO A 713 -52.21 -15.68 3.53
N VAL A 714 -53.49 -15.44 3.22
CA VAL A 714 -54.57 -15.56 4.20
C VAL A 714 -54.97 -17.03 4.32
N SER A 715 -54.77 -17.55 5.52
CA SER A 715 -54.77 -18.96 5.83
C SER A 715 -55.71 -19.30 6.99
N LEU A 716 -56.00 -20.58 7.19
CA LEU A 716 -56.82 -21.08 8.30
C LEU A 716 -56.36 -20.52 9.66
N ALA A 717 -55.05 -20.45 9.88
CA ALA A 717 -54.44 -19.85 11.07
C ALA A 717 -54.83 -18.37 11.28
N THR A 718 -54.86 -17.58 10.20
CA THR A 718 -55.28 -16.17 10.26
C THR A 718 -56.79 -16.01 10.40
N LEU A 719 -57.59 -16.90 9.79
CA LEU A 719 -59.04 -16.77 9.73
C LEU A 719 -59.73 -17.22 11.02
N GLY A 720 -59.52 -18.44 11.51
CA GLY A 720 -60.09 -18.86 12.80
C GLY A 720 -59.27 -18.38 14.02
N GLY A 721 -58.09 -17.82 13.79
CA GLY A 721 -57.13 -17.40 14.82
C GLY A 721 -56.22 -18.56 15.31
N PRO A 722 -55.42 -18.35 16.37
CA PRO A 722 -54.28 -19.20 16.74
C PRO A 722 -54.64 -20.60 17.27
N GLN A 723 -55.93 -20.96 17.35
CA GLN A 723 -56.37 -22.32 17.69
C GLN A 723 -56.91 -23.08 16.46
N SER A 724 -56.89 -22.47 15.27
CA SER A 724 -57.31 -23.07 14.00
C SER A 724 -56.41 -24.23 13.57
N GLU A 725 -55.10 -24.07 13.76
CA GLU A 725 -54.09 -25.08 13.44
C GLU A 725 -54.28 -26.36 14.28
N LEU A 726 -54.94 -26.25 15.43
CA LEU A 726 -55.30 -27.39 16.27
C LEU A 726 -56.52 -28.16 15.75
N VAL A 727 -57.36 -27.56 14.87
CA VAL A 727 -58.68 -28.11 14.51
C VAL A 727 -58.96 -28.25 13.01
N PHE A 728 -58.22 -27.58 12.11
CA PHE A 728 -58.40 -27.63 10.66
C PHE A 728 -57.15 -28.12 9.93
N SER A 729 -57.31 -28.72 8.75
CA SER A 729 -56.22 -29.04 7.81
C SER A 729 -56.71 -28.89 6.34
N ARG A 730 -55.84 -29.14 5.36
CA ARG A 730 -56.20 -29.10 3.92
C ARG A 730 -56.19 -30.51 3.31
N LYS A 731 -57.17 -30.84 2.45
CA LYS A 731 -57.31 -32.13 1.75
C LYS A 731 -56.15 -32.40 0.78
N SER A 732 -55.59 -31.33 0.21
CA SER A 732 -54.41 -31.31 -0.66
C SER A 732 -53.10 -31.60 0.06
N GLY A 733 -53.12 -31.78 1.39
CA GLY A 733 -51.92 -31.96 2.22
C GLY A 733 -51.13 -30.68 2.48
N LYS A 734 -51.57 -29.53 1.94
CA LYS A 734 -50.94 -28.23 2.17
C LYS A 734 -51.08 -27.79 3.65
N PRO A 735 -50.08 -27.10 4.23
CA PRO A 735 -50.15 -26.54 5.58
C PRO A 735 -51.39 -25.69 5.87
N VAL A 736 -51.72 -25.58 7.17
CA VAL A 736 -52.74 -24.66 7.70
C VAL A 736 -52.35 -23.19 7.60
N SER A 737 -51.04 -22.93 7.51
CA SER A 737 -50.41 -21.65 7.20
C SER A 737 -50.40 -21.33 5.71
N ASP A 738 -50.44 -22.36 4.84
CA ASP A 738 -50.58 -22.18 3.39
C ASP A 738 -52.00 -21.72 3.13
N GLY A 739 -52.13 -20.43 2.82
CA GLY A 739 -53.39 -19.80 2.55
C GLY A 739 -53.86 -19.92 1.10
N VAL A 740 -54.81 -19.05 0.80
CA VAL A 740 -54.87 -18.38 -0.50
C VAL A 740 -53.71 -17.38 -0.56
N PRO A 741 -52.97 -17.23 -1.69
CA PRO A 741 -51.92 -16.21 -1.82
C PRO A 741 -52.42 -14.83 -1.43
N GLY A 742 -51.62 -14.03 -0.73
CA GLY A 742 -52.09 -12.77 -0.14
C GLY A 742 -52.64 -11.77 -1.16
N LEU A 743 -52.20 -11.91 -2.41
CA LEU A 743 -52.79 -11.35 -3.62
C LEU A 743 -54.34 -11.38 -3.61
N TYR A 744 -54.94 -12.55 -3.43
CA TYR A 744 -56.40 -12.73 -3.52
C TYR A 744 -57.07 -12.46 -2.17
N THR A 745 -56.90 -11.25 -1.64
CA THR A 745 -57.52 -10.79 -0.39
C THR A 745 -57.98 -9.34 -0.56
N PRO A 746 -58.84 -8.78 0.31
CA PRO A 746 -59.23 -7.36 0.20
C PRO A 746 -58.01 -6.42 0.25
N LYS A 747 -56.99 -6.77 1.04
CA LYS A 747 -55.72 -6.03 1.07
C LYS A 747 -54.88 -6.26 -0.17
N GLY A 748 -54.63 -7.51 -0.56
CA GLY A 748 -53.83 -7.81 -1.75
C GLY A 748 -54.42 -7.24 -3.03
N TYR A 749 -55.75 -7.18 -3.13
CA TYR A 749 -56.44 -6.48 -4.20
C TYR A 749 -56.16 -4.97 -4.18
N TRP A 750 -56.55 -4.28 -3.10
CA TRP A 750 -56.56 -2.82 -3.06
C TRP A 750 -55.18 -2.18 -2.82
N GLU A 751 -54.31 -2.83 -2.05
CA GLU A 751 -53.02 -2.30 -1.61
C GLU A 751 -51.84 -2.71 -2.51
N SER A 752 -51.98 -3.78 -3.31
CA SER A 752 -50.88 -4.28 -4.17
C SER A 752 -51.28 -4.51 -5.62
N PHE A 753 -52.27 -5.37 -5.90
CA PHE A 753 -52.67 -5.70 -7.27
C PHE A 753 -53.15 -4.47 -8.04
N ASN A 754 -54.22 -3.83 -7.56
CA ASN A 754 -54.79 -2.62 -8.17
C ASN A 754 -53.81 -1.44 -8.14
N GLY A 755 -52.83 -1.43 -7.24
CA GLY A 755 -51.76 -0.43 -7.19
C GLY A 755 -50.61 -0.66 -8.20
N GLN A 756 -50.40 -1.90 -8.67
CA GLN A 756 -49.34 -2.23 -9.63
C GLN A 756 -49.81 -2.35 -11.08
N ILE A 757 -51.12 -2.36 -11.37
CA ILE A 757 -51.65 -2.39 -12.75
C ILE A 757 -50.99 -1.29 -13.59
N ASP A 758 -50.98 -0.05 -13.10
CA ASP A 758 -50.33 1.11 -13.73
C ASP A 758 -48.88 0.82 -14.14
N ASN A 759 -48.05 0.38 -13.19
CA ASN A 759 -46.61 0.22 -13.38
C ASN A 759 -46.27 -0.97 -14.29
N VAL A 760 -46.99 -2.09 -14.18
CA VAL A 760 -46.75 -3.26 -15.05
C VAL A 760 -47.27 -3.01 -16.47
N THR A 761 -48.37 -2.27 -16.61
CA THR A 761 -48.87 -1.83 -17.93
C THR A 761 -47.87 -0.88 -18.59
N ALA A 762 -47.34 0.11 -17.87
CA ALA A 762 -46.31 1.00 -18.38
C ALA A 762 -45.02 0.25 -18.77
N SER A 763 -44.49 -0.61 -17.89
CA SER A 763 -43.26 -1.38 -18.20
C SER A 763 -43.43 -2.33 -19.39
N LEU A 764 -44.60 -2.95 -19.58
CA LEU A 764 -44.86 -3.74 -20.79
C LEU A 764 -44.97 -2.84 -22.03
N HIS A 765 -45.57 -1.65 -21.91
CA HIS A 765 -45.66 -0.68 -23.02
C HIS A 765 -44.27 -0.19 -23.48
N ASP A 766 -43.36 0.08 -22.54
CA ASP A 766 -41.99 0.51 -22.80
C ASP A 766 -41.13 -0.59 -23.46
N ASP A 767 -41.22 -1.85 -22.99
CA ASP A 767 -40.50 -2.97 -23.61
C ASP A 767 -41.15 -3.40 -24.95
N ASP A 768 -42.48 -3.36 -25.09
CA ASP A 768 -43.20 -3.72 -26.32
C ASP A 768 -42.76 -2.88 -27.53
N ALA A 769 -42.35 -1.62 -27.32
CA ALA A 769 -41.86 -0.74 -28.37
C ALA A 769 -40.60 -1.30 -29.07
N TRP A 770 -39.69 -1.98 -28.34
CA TRP A 770 -38.46 -2.55 -28.91
C TRP A 770 -38.49 -4.07 -29.08
N VAL A 771 -39.30 -4.78 -28.28
CA VAL A 771 -39.49 -6.25 -28.38
C VAL A 771 -40.53 -6.59 -29.45
N LEU A 772 -41.70 -5.95 -29.42
CA LEU A 772 -42.81 -6.23 -30.35
C LEU A 772 -42.85 -5.31 -31.57
N GLY A 773 -42.03 -4.24 -31.59
CA GLY A 773 -41.95 -3.29 -32.70
C GLY A 773 -43.22 -2.47 -32.90
N LEU A 774 -44.06 -2.37 -31.87
CA LEU A 774 -45.35 -1.69 -31.92
C LEU A 774 -45.19 -0.18 -31.85
N THR A 775 -45.46 0.53 -32.95
CA THR A 775 -45.92 1.92 -32.86
C THR A 775 -47.41 1.92 -32.49
N THR A 776 -47.76 2.64 -31.44
CA THR A 776 -48.87 2.24 -30.57
C THR A 776 -50.25 2.67 -31.06
N ALA A 777 -51.15 1.71 -31.18
CA ALA A 777 -52.58 1.97 -31.00
C ALA A 777 -52.83 2.17 -29.50
N GLN A 778 -53.41 3.32 -29.14
CA GLN A 778 -53.57 3.74 -27.76
C GLN A 778 -54.83 3.11 -27.16
N GLU A 779 -54.75 1.84 -26.74
CA GLU A 779 -55.82 1.20 -25.94
C GLU A 779 -56.17 2.09 -24.73
N ASP A 780 -57.46 2.28 -24.46
CA ASP A 780 -57.88 3.04 -23.29
C ASP A 780 -57.43 2.30 -22.02
N LYS A 781 -56.47 2.91 -21.32
CA LYS A 781 -55.92 2.38 -20.07
C LYS A 781 -57.03 2.00 -19.09
N THR A 782 -58.09 2.81 -18.96
CA THR A 782 -59.19 2.54 -18.02
C THR A 782 -60.00 1.30 -18.41
N GLN A 783 -60.11 1.00 -19.70
CA GLN A 783 -60.74 -0.21 -20.22
C GLN A 783 -59.84 -1.44 -19.98
N THR A 784 -58.54 -1.32 -20.23
CA THR A 784 -57.55 -2.37 -19.95
C THR A 784 -57.45 -2.68 -18.45
N ASP A 785 -57.41 -1.66 -17.59
CA ASP A 785 -57.42 -1.80 -16.12
C ASP A 785 -58.68 -2.54 -15.64
N ASN A 786 -59.86 -2.20 -16.17
CA ASN A 786 -61.11 -2.86 -15.81
C ASN A 786 -61.19 -4.32 -16.30
N ALA A 787 -60.64 -4.63 -17.49
CA ALA A 787 -60.49 -6.01 -17.94
C ALA A 787 -59.52 -6.81 -17.04
N VAL A 788 -58.42 -6.20 -16.60
CA VAL A 788 -57.48 -6.79 -15.62
C VAL A 788 -58.17 -7.07 -14.27
N ARG A 789 -59.02 -6.14 -13.79
CA ARG A 789 -59.86 -6.35 -12.59
C ARG A 789 -60.83 -7.52 -12.76
N GLN A 790 -61.54 -7.62 -13.90
CA GLN A 790 -62.47 -8.73 -14.16
C GLN A 790 -61.76 -10.09 -14.24
N LEU A 791 -60.59 -10.16 -14.88
CA LEU A 791 -59.75 -11.37 -14.90
C LEU A 791 -59.36 -11.79 -13.48
N TYR A 792 -58.98 -10.83 -12.64
CA TYR A 792 -58.68 -11.04 -11.23
C TYR A 792 -59.88 -11.55 -10.43
N MET A 793 -61.08 -10.97 -10.57
CA MET A 793 -62.26 -11.40 -9.79
C MET A 793 -62.65 -12.85 -10.08
N ARG A 794 -62.55 -13.28 -11.33
CA ARG A 794 -62.78 -14.68 -11.72
C ARG A 794 -61.77 -15.62 -11.09
N ASP A 795 -60.49 -15.24 -11.04
CA ASP A 795 -59.45 -16.06 -10.39
C ASP A 795 -59.58 -16.01 -8.86
N PHE A 796 -59.93 -14.86 -8.26
CA PHE A 796 -60.24 -14.74 -6.83
C PHE A 796 -61.29 -15.78 -6.40
N ILE A 797 -62.42 -15.86 -7.12
CA ILE A 797 -63.45 -16.88 -6.88
C ILE A 797 -62.87 -18.28 -7.09
N SER A 798 -62.11 -18.52 -8.17
CA SER A 798 -61.49 -19.82 -8.44
C SER A 798 -60.51 -20.26 -7.34
N GLN A 799 -59.74 -19.34 -6.75
CA GLN A 799 -58.80 -19.61 -5.66
C GLN A 799 -59.54 -19.85 -4.33
N TRP A 800 -60.54 -19.02 -4.01
CA TRP A 800 -61.30 -19.16 -2.76
C TRP A 800 -62.22 -20.37 -2.78
N ASP A 801 -62.87 -20.70 -3.89
CA ASP A 801 -63.63 -21.95 -4.03
C ASP A 801 -62.71 -23.16 -3.89
N SER A 802 -61.56 -23.15 -4.57
CA SER A 802 -60.54 -24.20 -4.42
C SER A 802 -60.07 -24.30 -2.97
N TYR A 803 -59.89 -23.19 -2.26
CA TYR A 803 -59.47 -23.17 -0.87
C TYR A 803 -60.55 -23.71 0.07
N LEU A 804 -61.77 -23.19 -0.01
CA LEU A 804 -62.92 -23.59 0.82
C LEU A 804 -63.30 -25.06 0.58
N ALA A 805 -63.21 -25.53 -0.66
CA ALA A 805 -63.37 -26.95 -0.99
C ALA A 805 -62.20 -27.81 -0.49
N ASP A 806 -61.01 -27.25 -0.29
CA ASP A 806 -59.81 -27.92 0.24
C ASP A 806 -59.77 -27.94 1.78
N ILE A 807 -60.44 -27.02 2.48
CA ILE A 807 -60.57 -27.07 3.95
C ILE A 807 -61.21 -28.41 4.38
N GLN A 808 -60.59 -29.02 5.38
CA GLN A 808 -61.16 -30.09 6.19
C GLN A 808 -60.86 -29.82 7.68
N LEU A 809 -61.46 -30.60 8.58
CA LEU A 809 -60.95 -30.66 9.96
C LEU A 809 -59.55 -31.31 9.97
N ASN A 810 -58.80 -31.08 11.05
CA ASN A 810 -57.63 -31.90 11.32
C ASN A 810 -58.04 -33.37 11.32
N ASN A 811 -57.22 -34.22 10.70
CA ASN A 811 -57.36 -35.66 10.87
C ASN A 811 -56.96 -35.98 12.31
N SER A 812 -57.92 -35.87 13.23
CA SER A 812 -57.81 -36.42 14.57
C SER A 812 -57.59 -37.91 14.37
N ALA A 813 -56.34 -38.33 14.54
CA ALA A 813 -55.99 -39.74 14.49
C ALA A 813 -56.26 -40.41 15.84
N ASP A 814 -56.42 -39.62 16.90
CA ASP A 814 -56.67 -40.09 18.26
C ASP A 814 -57.72 -39.23 18.99
N LEU A 815 -58.37 -39.84 19.99
CA LEU A 815 -59.46 -39.26 20.75
C LEU A 815 -59.11 -37.98 21.52
N ASN A 816 -57.89 -37.84 22.06
CA ASN A 816 -57.51 -36.60 22.76
C ASN A 816 -57.46 -35.44 21.77
N GLN A 817 -56.99 -35.68 20.54
CA GLN A 817 -57.05 -34.67 19.49
C GLN A 817 -58.50 -34.34 19.16
N ARG A 818 -59.41 -35.32 19.07
CA ARG A 818 -60.83 -35.05 18.75
C ARG A 818 -61.63 -34.43 19.89
N ILE A 819 -61.33 -34.77 21.14
CA ILE A 819 -61.84 -34.10 22.36
C ILE A 819 -61.42 -32.64 22.33
N ASN A 820 -60.12 -32.37 22.19
CA ASN A 820 -59.61 -31.01 22.13
C ASN A 820 -60.16 -30.26 20.91
N THR A 821 -60.31 -30.94 19.77
CA THR A 821 -60.96 -30.39 18.57
C THR A 821 -62.41 -30.00 18.88
N ALA A 822 -63.22 -30.91 19.40
CA ALA A 822 -64.60 -30.63 19.78
C ALA A 822 -64.69 -29.51 20.81
N ARG A 823 -63.88 -29.54 21.88
CA ARG A 823 -63.80 -28.50 22.92
C ARG A 823 -63.45 -27.13 22.38
N VAL A 824 -62.47 -27.06 21.49
CA VAL A 824 -61.99 -25.80 20.90
C VAL A 824 -63.05 -25.27 19.94
N LEU A 825 -63.63 -26.12 19.10
CA LEU A 825 -64.73 -25.78 18.20
C LEU A 825 -66.04 -25.41 18.95
N SER A 826 -66.30 -25.98 20.14
CA SER A 826 -67.48 -25.69 20.96
C SER A 826 -67.30 -24.50 21.92
N SER A 827 -66.06 -24.09 22.18
CA SER A 827 -65.73 -23.05 23.16
C SER A 827 -66.35 -21.69 22.85
N SER A 828 -66.50 -20.86 23.89
CA SER A 828 -66.89 -19.45 23.78
C SER A 828 -65.97 -18.59 22.90
N ASN A 829 -64.79 -19.10 22.52
CA ASN A 829 -63.85 -18.46 21.60
C ASN A 829 -63.59 -19.32 20.33
N SER A 830 -64.57 -20.13 19.94
CA SER A 830 -64.50 -21.09 18.83
C SER A 830 -63.77 -20.58 17.57
N PRO A 831 -62.71 -21.27 17.11
CA PRO A 831 -62.04 -20.95 15.85
C PRO A 831 -62.93 -21.17 14.63
N LEU A 832 -63.95 -22.03 14.73
CA LEU A 832 -64.93 -22.24 13.66
C LEU A 832 -65.87 -21.04 13.54
N ARG A 833 -66.33 -20.52 14.68
CA ARG A 833 -67.10 -19.27 14.75
C ARG A 833 -66.29 -18.09 14.20
N ARG A 834 -65.01 -17.98 14.59
CA ARG A 834 -64.07 -16.98 14.07
C ARG A 834 -63.77 -17.15 12.59
N LEU A 835 -63.60 -18.40 12.11
CA LEU A 835 -63.40 -18.73 10.70
C LEU A 835 -64.59 -18.25 9.86
N VAL A 836 -65.83 -18.52 10.30
CA VAL A 836 -67.05 -18.02 9.64
C VAL A 836 -67.09 -16.49 9.62
N MET A 837 -66.81 -15.82 10.75
CA MET A 837 -66.78 -14.34 10.83
C MET A 837 -65.68 -13.69 9.99
N ASN A 838 -64.48 -14.27 9.95
CA ASN A 838 -63.35 -13.68 9.23
C ASN A 838 -63.35 -14.07 7.74
N LEU A 839 -63.95 -15.20 7.37
CA LEU A 839 -64.30 -15.49 5.97
C LEU A 839 -65.29 -14.46 5.44
N SER A 840 -66.34 -14.08 6.18
CA SER A 840 -67.26 -13.05 5.67
C SER A 840 -66.57 -11.69 5.49
N GLN A 841 -65.56 -11.35 6.30
CA GLN A 841 -64.73 -10.16 6.09
C GLN A 841 -63.77 -10.25 4.89
N VAL A 842 -63.14 -11.41 4.65
CA VAL A 842 -62.13 -11.57 3.58
C VAL A 842 -62.77 -11.85 2.22
N LEU A 843 -63.93 -12.49 2.18
CA LEU A 843 -64.72 -12.75 0.97
C LEU A 843 -65.54 -11.52 0.53
N THR A 844 -65.67 -10.50 1.38
CA THR A 844 -66.33 -9.23 1.05
C THR A 844 -65.28 -8.23 0.50
N LEU A 845 -65.34 -7.94 -0.80
CA LEU A 845 -64.47 -6.95 -1.45
C LEU A 845 -65.06 -5.52 -1.47
N SER A 846 -66.34 -5.36 -1.12
CA SER A 846 -67.00 -4.06 -1.03
C SER A 846 -66.53 -3.27 0.20
N ARG A 847 -66.30 -1.96 0.02
CA ARG A 847 -65.99 -1.05 1.14
C ARG A 847 -67.26 -0.69 1.90
N ALA A 848 -67.31 -1.03 3.19
CA ALA A 848 -68.06 -0.23 4.15
C ALA A 848 -67.38 1.14 4.30
N GLU A 849 -68.14 2.22 4.29
CA GLU A 849 -67.60 3.56 4.52
C GLU A 849 -67.09 3.69 5.97
N PRO A 850 -65.85 4.18 6.21
CA PRO A 850 -65.34 4.33 7.57
C PRO A 850 -66.13 5.38 8.37
N GLN A 851 -66.63 5.00 9.55
CA GLN A 851 -67.07 5.98 10.53
C GLN A 851 -65.87 6.86 10.94
N ALA A 852 -66.07 8.18 10.92
CA ALA A 852 -64.97 9.13 11.14
C ALA A 852 -64.46 9.08 12.59
N GLY A 853 -63.22 8.61 12.77
CA GLY A 853 -62.52 8.56 14.05
C GLY A 853 -61.01 8.69 13.88
N GLU A 854 -60.47 9.82 14.32
CA GLU A 854 -59.05 10.07 14.62
C GLU A 854 -58.01 9.67 13.55
N ALA A 855 -57.90 10.49 12.50
CA ALA A 855 -56.64 10.70 11.78
C ALA A 855 -56.21 12.18 11.95
N GLN A 856 -55.08 12.43 12.63
CA GLN A 856 -54.52 13.78 12.75
C GLN A 856 -54.03 14.28 11.39
N ALA A 857 -54.70 15.27 10.83
CA ALA A 857 -54.29 15.88 9.57
C ALA A 857 -53.00 16.70 9.74
N LYS A 858 -52.03 16.49 8.85
CA LYS A 858 -51.11 17.57 8.45
C LYS A 858 -51.66 18.22 7.19
N GLU A 859 -52.01 19.50 7.33
CA GLU A 859 -52.76 20.27 6.35
C GLU A 859 -51.80 21.00 5.39
N GLN A 860 -51.94 20.76 4.09
CA GLN A 860 -51.48 21.66 3.03
C GLN A 860 -52.25 21.39 1.73
N GLY A 861 -53.12 22.33 1.34
CA GLY A 861 -54.00 22.22 0.18
C GLY A 861 -55.18 23.19 0.31
N ASN A 862 -55.18 24.26 -0.50
CA ASN A 862 -56.01 25.44 -0.25
C ASN A 862 -57.52 25.16 -0.13
N ARG A 863 -58.09 25.58 0.99
CA ARG A 863 -59.49 25.38 1.40
C ARG A 863 -60.52 26.25 0.63
N ALA A 864 -60.14 26.79 -0.53
CA ALA A 864 -60.85 27.83 -1.26
C ALA A 864 -61.63 27.35 -2.50
N THR A 865 -61.23 26.23 -3.12
CA THR A 865 -61.86 25.74 -4.37
C THR A 865 -63.12 24.90 -4.11
N ARG A 866 -63.08 23.99 -3.11
CA ARG A 866 -64.21 23.08 -2.80
C ARG A 866 -65.51 23.80 -2.42
N THR A 867 -65.43 25.05 -1.95
CA THR A 867 -66.60 25.86 -1.60
C THR A 867 -67.33 26.41 -2.83
N LEU A 868 -66.70 26.43 -4.01
CA LEU A 868 -67.29 26.90 -5.26
C LEU A 868 -67.95 25.77 -6.06
N GLU A 869 -67.36 24.57 -6.10
CA GLU A 869 -68.01 23.40 -6.74
C GLU A 869 -69.32 23.00 -6.03
N ALA A 870 -69.40 23.25 -4.72
CA ALA A 870 -70.60 23.04 -3.91
C ALA A 870 -71.74 24.07 -4.13
N LEU A 871 -71.51 25.10 -4.96
CA LEU A 871 -72.50 26.17 -5.25
C LEU A 871 -73.08 26.11 -6.66
N PHE A 872 -72.58 25.22 -7.54
CA PHE A 872 -72.95 25.19 -8.97
C PHE A 872 -73.34 23.81 -9.53
N SER A 873 -73.57 22.81 -8.67
CA SER A 873 -74.23 21.56 -9.06
C SER A 873 -75.73 21.66 -8.75
N ASP A 874 -76.50 22.06 -9.76
CA ASP A 874 -77.94 22.35 -9.63
C ASP A 874 -78.78 21.08 -9.34
N ARG A 875 -79.92 21.24 -8.67
CA ARG A 875 -80.62 20.14 -7.96
C ARG A 875 -82.10 20.04 -8.32
N GLU A 876 -82.40 19.86 -9.60
CA GLU A 876 -83.75 19.47 -10.02
C GLU A 876 -84.14 18.10 -9.46
N SER A 877 -85.40 17.99 -9.02
CA SER A 877 -85.89 16.85 -8.24
C SER A 877 -86.82 15.97 -9.09
N GLY A 878 -86.34 14.79 -9.49
CA GLY A 878 -87.12 13.73 -10.11
C GLY A 878 -87.19 12.49 -9.21
N ALA A 879 -88.37 11.88 -9.08
CA ALA A 879 -88.57 10.76 -8.16
C ALA A 879 -87.85 9.48 -8.62
N THR A 880 -86.84 9.04 -7.86
CA THR A 880 -86.13 7.78 -8.10
C THR A 880 -86.76 6.62 -7.33
N THR A 881 -87.34 5.67 -8.06
CA THR A 881 -87.32 4.25 -7.67
C THR A 881 -85.90 3.85 -7.26
N ALA A 882 -85.77 2.91 -6.30
CA ALA A 882 -84.47 2.46 -5.80
C ALA A 882 -83.59 1.95 -6.95
N ALA A 883 -82.62 2.77 -7.36
CA ALA A 883 -81.72 2.44 -8.45
C ALA A 883 -80.76 1.34 -8.00
N ALA A 884 -80.65 0.28 -8.80
CA ALA A 884 -79.56 -0.66 -8.65
C ALA A 884 -78.24 0.10 -8.84
N ALA A 885 -77.35 0.04 -7.84
CA ALA A 885 -76.01 0.62 -7.96
C ALA A 885 -75.27 -0.02 -9.13
N PRO A 886 -74.42 0.72 -9.87
CA PRO A 886 -73.63 0.14 -10.94
C PRO A 886 -72.79 -1.02 -10.38
N GLN A 887 -72.91 -2.20 -10.99
CA GLN A 887 -72.19 -3.39 -10.52
C GLN A 887 -70.70 -3.22 -10.78
N THR A 888 -69.95 -2.88 -9.74
CA THR A 888 -68.49 -2.90 -9.80
C THR A 888 -68.01 -4.37 -9.82
N PRO A 889 -66.86 -4.69 -10.45
CA PRO A 889 -66.39 -6.08 -10.56
C PRO A 889 -66.33 -6.85 -9.23
N GLU A 890 -66.11 -6.14 -8.13
CA GLU A 890 -66.04 -6.65 -6.75
C GLU A 890 -67.38 -7.23 -6.24
N GLN A 891 -68.53 -6.79 -6.77
CA GLN A 891 -69.84 -7.24 -6.28
C GLN A 891 -70.08 -8.73 -6.57
N VAL A 892 -69.62 -9.21 -7.73
CA VAL A 892 -69.73 -10.62 -8.16
C VAL A 892 -69.17 -11.60 -7.13
N VAL A 893 -68.10 -11.19 -6.43
CA VAL A 893 -67.47 -11.98 -5.36
C VAL A 893 -68.36 -12.04 -4.12
N THR A 894 -69.04 -10.93 -3.80
CA THR A 894 -69.91 -10.84 -2.61
C THR A 894 -71.16 -11.71 -2.77
N ASP A 895 -71.78 -11.67 -3.95
CA ASP A 895 -72.97 -12.47 -4.27
C ASP A 895 -72.68 -13.98 -4.23
N HIS A 896 -71.53 -14.40 -4.79
CA HIS A 896 -71.13 -15.81 -4.84
C HIS A 896 -70.90 -16.42 -3.45
N TYR A 897 -70.40 -15.65 -2.48
CA TYR A 897 -70.14 -16.12 -1.12
C TYR A 897 -71.29 -15.90 -0.11
N ALA A 898 -72.45 -15.43 -0.56
CA ALA A 898 -73.61 -15.15 0.30
C ALA A 898 -73.96 -16.28 1.30
N PRO A 899 -74.01 -17.59 0.94
CA PRO A 899 -74.35 -18.66 1.88
C PRO A 899 -73.33 -18.88 3.01
N ILE A 900 -72.10 -18.36 2.89
CA ILE A 900 -71.09 -18.39 3.96
C ILE A 900 -71.16 -17.09 4.78
N ILE A 901 -71.42 -15.96 4.12
CA ILE A 901 -71.62 -14.65 4.75
C ILE A 901 -72.87 -14.68 5.67
N GLU A 902 -73.94 -15.35 5.27
CA GLU A 902 -75.17 -15.54 6.05
C GLU A 902 -74.93 -16.27 7.39
N LEU A 903 -74.04 -17.27 7.44
CA LEU A 903 -73.72 -17.97 8.69
C LEU A 903 -73.08 -17.05 9.74
N ALA A 904 -72.42 -15.98 9.29
CA ALA A 904 -71.83 -14.95 10.16
C ALA A 904 -72.81 -13.86 10.60
N GLN A 905 -74.05 -13.83 10.09
CA GLN A 905 -75.01 -12.78 10.43
C GLN A 905 -75.53 -12.94 11.87
N PRO A 906 -75.71 -11.83 12.61
CA PRO A 906 -76.27 -11.86 13.95
C PRO A 906 -77.78 -12.11 13.91
N LEU A 907 -78.29 -12.89 14.86
CA LEU A 907 -79.71 -13.26 14.97
C LEU A 907 -80.63 -12.05 15.27
N GLU A 908 -80.06 -10.98 15.82
CA GLU A 908 -80.72 -9.70 16.09
C GLU A 908 -79.80 -8.55 15.66
N LYS A 909 -80.35 -7.39 15.25
CA LYS A 909 -79.53 -6.23 14.87
C LYS A 909 -78.73 -5.71 16.07
N GLY A 910 -77.40 -5.92 16.04
CA GLY A 910 -76.49 -5.61 17.15
C GLY A 910 -76.35 -6.72 18.20
N GLY A 911 -77.04 -7.84 18.03
CA GLY A 911 -76.92 -9.02 18.89
C GLY A 911 -75.55 -9.69 18.75
N LYS A 912 -75.06 -10.31 19.83
CA LYS A 912 -73.75 -11.00 19.86
C LYS A 912 -73.79 -12.44 19.36
N ALA A 913 -74.98 -13.05 19.25
CA ALA A 913 -75.17 -14.42 18.77
C ALA A 913 -75.43 -14.45 17.26
N ILE A 914 -74.84 -15.41 16.56
CA ILE A 914 -74.97 -15.60 15.11
C ILE A 914 -75.73 -16.90 14.80
N VAL A 915 -76.26 -17.02 13.57
CA VAL A 915 -77.00 -18.21 13.10
C VAL A 915 -76.23 -19.51 13.35
N PHE A 916 -74.90 -19.47 13.22
CA PHE A 916 -74.03 -20.63 13.40
C PHE A 916 -73.90 -21.13 14.86
N ASP A 917 -74.28 -20.35 15.88
CA ASP A 917 -74.02 -20.67 17.29
C ASP A 917 -74.82 -21.88 17.81
N ASP A 918 -75.95 -22.24 17.19
CA ASP A 918 -76.66 -23.48 17.52
C ASP A 918 -75.95 -24.74 17.02
N PHE A 919 -75.12 -24.63 15.98
CA PHE A 919 -74.28 -25.73 15.53
C PHE A 919 -73.09 -25.95 16.49
N ILE A 920 -72.51 -24.86 17.01
CA ILE A 920 -71.45 -24.89 18.04
C ILE A 920 -71.88 -25.70 19.28
N LYS A 921 -73.14 -25.57 19.73
CA LYS A 921 -73.70 -26.33 20.86
C LYS A 921 -73.69 -27.84 20.63
N GLN A 922 -73.96 -28.31 19.42
CA GLN A 922 -73.96 -29.75 19.10
C GLN A 922 -72.55 -30.34 19.05
N ILE A 923 -71.54 -29.52 18.72
CA ILE A 923 -70.14 -29.90 18.89
C ILE A 923 -69.78 -30.01 20.38
N ASP A 924 -70.42 -29.24 21.27
CA ASP A 924 -70.24 -29.38 22.72
C ASP A 924 -70.82 -30.68 23.28
N GLU A 925 -72.00 -31.13 22.79
CA GLU A 925 -72.55 -32.45 23.11
C GLU A 925 -71.55 -33.56 22.73
N LEU A 926 -70.91 -33.45 21.56
CA LEU A 926 -69.86 -34.39 21.14
C LEU A 926 -68.58 -34.27 22.00
N TYR A 927 -68.15 -33.07 22.38
CA TYR A 927 -67.00 -32.86 23.26
C TYR A 927 -67.18 -33.58 24.60
N ARG A 928 -68.34 -33.38 25.25
CA ARG A 928 -68.67 -34.02 26.53
C ARG A 928 -68.69 -35.54 26.40
N TYR A 929 -69.31 -36.06 25.32
CA TYR A 929 -69.32 -37.48 25.02
C TYR A 929 -67.91 -38.07 24.91
N LEU A 930 -67.06 -37.49 24.05
CA LEU A 930 -65.71 -38.01 23.83
C LEU A 930 -64.83 -37.88 25.09
N THR A 931 -65.03 -36.85 25.91
CA THR A 931 -64.30 -36.69 27.19
C THR A 931 -64.57 -37.87 28.12
N ALA A 932 -65.84 -38.27 28.28
CA ALA A 932 -66.20 -39.44 29.09
C ALA A 932 -65.61 -40.75 28.54
N VAL A 933 -65.39 -40.87 27.22
CA VAL A 933 -64.66 -42.00 26.62
C VAL A 933 -63.16 -41.98 26.99
N GLN A 934 -62.52 -40.80 27.05
CA GLN A 934 -61.10 -40.69 27.44
C GLN A 934 -60.90 -40.90 28.95
N ASP A 935 -61.82 -40.46 29.80
CA ASP A 935 -61.74 -40.71 31.24
C ASP A 935 -61.95 -42.18 31.57
N ALA A 936 -62.90 -42.83 30.87
CA ALA A 936 -63.04 -44.28 30.87
C ALA A 936 -61.74 -44.98 30.42
N ALA A 937 -61.16 -44.56 29.29
CA ALA A 937 -59.88 -45.11 28.80
C ALA A 937 -58.74 -44.93 29.80
N ASN A 938 -58.50 -43.71 30.30
CA ASN A 938 -57.46 -43.38 31.28
C ASN A 938 -57.56 -44.26 32.54
N SER A 939 -58.79 -44.52 32.99
CA SER A 939 -59.09 -45.29 34.21
C SER A 939 -59.23 -46.80 33.98
N GLY A 940 -59.18 -47.27 32.72
CA GLY A 940 -59.39 -48.69 32.36
C GLY A 940 -60.84 -49.17 32.45
N MET A 941 -61.82 -48.26 32.41
CA MET A 941 -63.26 -48.54 32.50
C MET A 941 -63.98 -48.49 31.12
N PRO A 942 -65.22 -49.00 31.00
CA PRO A 942 -65.96 -49.02 29.72
C PRO A 942 -66.52 -47.64 29.29
N PRO A 943 -66.59 -47.33 27.98
CA PRO A 943 -67.10 -46.05 27.47
C PRO A 943 -68.64 -45.97 27.30
N PRO A 944 -69.23 -44.75 27.23
CA PRO A 944 -70.68 -44.52 27.10
C PRO A 944 -71.25 -44.63 25.66
N GLY A 945 -72.59 -44.62 25.53
CA GLY A 945 -73.34 -44.76 24.27
C GLY A 945 -73.46 -43.49 23.40
N GLY A 946 -73.38 -43.65 22.08
CA GLY A 946 -73.00 -42.60 21.12
C GLY A 946 -74.08 -41.71 20.50
N GLU A 947 -75.19 -41.38 21.17
CA GLU A 947 -76.25 -40.52 20.58
C GLU A 947 -75.76 -39.15 20.07
N ALA A 948 -74.78 -38.54 20.73
CA ALA A 948 -74.23 -37.24 20.33
C ALA A 948 -73.63 -37.26 18.91
N ILE A 949 -73.15 -38.42 18.45
CA ILE A 949 -72.56 -38.60 17.12
C ILE A 949 -73.63 -38.50 16.03
N SER A 950 -74.81 -39.12 16.23
CA SER A 950 -75.87 -39.14 15.21
C SER A 950 -76.58 -37.79 15.05
N ARG A 951 -76.73 -37.01 16.14
CA ARG A 951 -77.27 -35.65 16.09
C ARG A 951 -76.39 -34.70 15.29
N LEU A 952 -75.08 -34.71 15.55
CA LEU A 952 -74.12 -33.91 14.78
C LEU A 952 -74.13 -34.28 13.29
N GLN A 953 -74.23 -35.57 12.97
CA GLN A 953 -74.33 -36.06 11.60
C GLN A 953 -75.56 -35.51 10.85
N ALA A 954 -76.72 -35.43 11.52
CA ALA A 954 -77.94 -34.87 10.94
C ALA A 954 -77.83 -33.35 10.68
N SER A 955 -77.30 -32.58 11.62
CA SER A 955 -77.15 -31.13 11.49
C SER A 955 -76.04 -30.72 10.51
N ALA A 956 -74.96 -31.52 10.40
CA ALA A 956 -73.91 -31.32 9.40
C ALA A 956 -74.48 -31.30 7.98
N GLY A 957 -75.55 -32.06 7.71
CA GLY A 957 -76.25 -32.12 6.43
C GLY A 957 -76.93 -30.81 5.98
N ARG A 958 -76.94 -29.75 6.81
CA ARG A 958 -77.53 -28.44 6.48
C ARG A 958 -76.49 -27.34 6.22
N LEU A 959 -75.19 -27.64 6.30
CA LEU A 959 -74.12 -26.65 6.11
C LEU A 959 -73.66 -26.58 4.64
N PRO A 960 -73.21 -25.41 4.15
CA PRO A 960 -72.76 -25.29 2.76
C PRO A 960 -71.41 -25.98 2.50
N GLY A 961 -71.34 -26.70 1.37
CA GLY A 961 -70.11 -27.15 0.71
C GLY A 961 -69.11 -27.90 1.59
N GLY A 962 -67.96 -27.27 1.86
CA GLY A 962 -66.86 -27.86 2.62
C GLY A 962 -67.25 -28.22 4.07
N LEU A 963 -68.10 -27.39 4.71
CA LEU A 963 -68.46 -27.53 6.12
C LEU A 963 -69.29 -28.81 6.38
N GLN A 964 -70.22 -29.17 5.49
CA GLN A 964 -70.97 -30.43 5.58
C GLN A 964 -70.01 -31.63 5.65
N ASN A 965 -69.11 -31.71 4.67
CA ASN A 965 -68.12 -32.78 4.56
C ASN A 965 -67.18 -32.85 5.78
N MET A 966 -66.85 -31.70 6.39
CA MET A 966 -66.07 -31.62 7.61
C MET A 966 -66.76 -32.29 8.79
N PHE A 967 -67.99 -31.90 9.10
CA PHE A 967 -68.66 -32.40 10.31
C PHE A 967 -69.22 -33.81 10.16
N SER A 968 -69.58 -34.24 8.95
CA SER A 968 -69.80 -35.67 8.67
C SER A 968 -68.52 -36.49 8.91
N ARG A 969 -67.34 -36.04 8.44
CA ARG A 969 -66.07 -36.70 8.78
C ARG A 969 -65.73 -36.64 10.28
N MET A 970 -66.14 -35.58 10.99
CA MET A 970 -65.95 -35.48 12.44
C MET A 970 -66.74 -36.52 13.21
N ALA A 971 -68.02 -36.71 12.86
CA ALA A 971 -68.88 -37.73 13.46
C ALA A 971 -68.36 -39.15 13.15
N VAL A 972 -67.96 -39.40 11.90
CA VAL A 972 -67.34 -40.68 11.50
C VAL A 972 -66.07 -40.96 12.29
N GLY A 973 -65.16 -39.98 12.36
CA GLY A 973 -63.94 -40.10 13.14
C GLY A 973 -64.19 -40.24 14.65
N ALA A 974 -65.26 -39.66 15.19
CA ALA A 974 -65.64 -39.81 16.59
C ALA A 974 -66.04 -41.25 16.95
N SER A 975 -66.65 -41.97 16.00
CA SER A 975 -66.88 -43.40 16.12
C SER A 975 -65.55 -44.18 16.11
N SER A 976 -64.61 -43.79 15.26
CA SER A 976 -63.27 -44.39 15.16
C SER A 976 -62.43 -44.18 16.44
N ASP A 977 -62.27 -42.95 16.91
CA ASP A 977 -61.36 -42.66 18.02
C ASP A 977 -61.82 -43.27 19.34
N THR A 978 -63.15 -43.38 19.50
CA THR A 978 -63.77 -44.12 20.60
C THR A 978 -63.27 -45.57 20.61
N GLN A 979 -63.28 -46.22 19.46
CA GLN A 979 -62.72 -47.58 19.28
C GLN A 979 -61.18 -47.60 19.39
N GLN A 980 -60.46 -46.51 19.11
CA GLN A 980 -58.99 -46.49 19.06
C GLN A 980 -58.29 -46.16 20.39
N ARG A 981 -58.74 -45.20 21.23
CA ARG A 981 -58.10 -45.03 22.57
C ARG A 981 -58.36 -46.20 23.49
N GLU A 982 -59.49 -46.86 23.27
CA GLU A 982 -59.77 -48.20 23.73
C GLU A 982 -58.69 -49.25 23.31
N LEU A 983 -57.77 -48.92 22.39
CA LEU A 983 -56.52 -49.63 22.03
C LEU A 983 -55.21 -48.80 22.25
N GLU A 984 -55.24 -47.53 22.64
CA GLU A 984 -54.06 -46.72 23.08
C GLU A 984 -53.55 -47.02 24.50
N ASN A 985 -54.45 -47.32 25.45
CA ASN A 985 -54.08 -47.39 26.88
C ASN A 985 -53.20 -48.61 27.21
N VAL A 986 -53.43 -49.75 26.57
CA VAL A 986 -52.46 -50.17 25.52
C VAL A 986 -51.03 -50.45 25.99
N ARG A 987 -50.22 -49.40 25.86
CA ARG A 987 -48.89 -49.44 25.22
C ARG A 987 -47.78 -48.74 26.03
N LYS A 988 -48.17 -47.92 27.01
CA LYS A 988 -47.50 -46.64 27.34
C LYS A 988 -46.56 -46.67 28.56
N ARG A 989 -46.23 -47.84 29.09
CA ARG A 989 -45.77 -48.00 30.49
C ARG A 989 -44.23 -47.86 30.69
N ILE A 990 -43.58 -46.77 30.22
CA ILE A 990 -42.11 -46.44 30.34
C ILE A 990 -41.73 -44.96 29.96
N SER A 991 -40.41 -44.60 29.91
CA SER A 991 -39.70 -43.42 29.29
C SER A 991 -39.60 -42.04 30.01
N VAL A 992 -38.35 -41.51 30.18
CA VAL A 992 -37.88 -40.12 30.56
C VAL A 992 -36.34 -39.97 30.32
N GLU A 993 -35.81 -38.91 29.65
CA GLU A 993 -34.39 -38.91 29.15
C GLU A 993 -33.42 -37.68 29.36
N VAL A 994 -33.65 -36.46 28.84
CA VAL A 994 -32.55 -35.55 28.31
C VAL A 994 -32.21 -34.25 29.10
N GLY A 995 -30.97 -33.71 28.93
CA GLY A 995 -30.45 -32.41 29.45
C GLY A 995 -29.57 -31.60 28.44
N SER A 996 -28.99 -30.43 28.83
CA SER A 996 -28.30 -29.47 27.90
C SER A 996 -27.30 -28.45 28.53
N PHE A 997 -26.65 -27.56 27.74
CA PHE A 997 -25.66 -26.54 28.20
C PHE A 997 -25.62 -25.19 27.38
N CYS A 998 -24.63 -24.97 26.52
CA CYS A 998 -24.51 -23.97 25.42
C CYS A 998 -24.28 -22.46 25.69
N ARG A 999 -25.20 -21.77 26.36
CA ARG A 999 -25.63 -20.43 25.86
C ARG A 999 -24.89 -19.18 26.37
N GLN A 1000 -24.12 -19.28 27.44
CA GLN A 1000 -23.82 -18.22 28.43
C GLN A 1000 -22.98 -17.00 27.97
N ALA A 1001 -22.75 -16.88 26.66
CA ALA A 1001 -21.38 -16.88 26.15
C ALA A 1001 -21.29 -16.12 24.81
N ILE A 1002 -22.18 -16.48 23.88
CA ILE A 1002 -22.04 -16.20 22.44
C ILE A 1002 -23.16 -15.39 21.83
N ALA A 1003 -24.32 -15.35 22.46
CA ALA A 1003 -25.49 -14.70 21.88
C ALA A 1003 -25.27 -13.18 21.72
N GLY A 1004 -25.69 -12.65 20.57
CA GLY A 1004 -26.15 -11.26 20.40
C GLY A 1004 -25.13 -10.13 20.46
N ARG A 1005 -23.89 -10.38 20.90
CA ARG A 1005 -22.82 -9.39 20.85
C ARG A 1005 -22.20 -9.37 19.43
N TYR A 1006 -21.45 -8.32 19.09
CA TYR A 1006 -20.69 -8.21 17.83
C TYR A 1006 -19.62 -9.33 17.77
N PRO A 1007 -19.42 -10.08 16.65
CA PRO A 1007 -19.76 -9.78 15.24
C PRO A 1007 -20.98 -10.51 14.71
N LEU A 1008 -21.57 -11.39 15.53
CA LEU A 1008 -22.87 -12.00 15.26
C LEU A 1008 -23.97 -10.94 15.17
N VAL A 1009 -23.74 -9.73 15.71
CA VAL A 1009 -24.58 -8.53 15.54
C VAL A 1009 -23.73 -7.29 15.27
N ARG A 1010 -23.79 -6.71 14.07
CA ARG A 1010 -22.95 -5.55 13.67
C ARG A 1010 -23.25 -4.23 14.38
N SER A 1011 -24.52 -3.89 14.58
CA SER A 1011 -24.91 -2.61 15.21
C SER A 1011 -24.69 -2.59 16.73
N ALA A 1012 -24.28 -3.72 17.33
CA ALA A 1012 -24.09 -3.84 18.77
C ALA A 1012 -22.89 -3.04 19.27
N SER A 1013 -23.08 -2.32 20.37
CA SER A 1013 -22.02 -1.62 21.11
C SER A 1013 -21.09 -2.57 21.89
N SER A 1014 -21.52 -3.81 22.14
CA SER A 1014 -20.79 -4.84 22.91
C SER A 1014 -20.40 -6.04 22.05
N GLU A 1015 -19.33 -6.76 22.41
CA GLU A 1015 -18.67 -7.80 21.58
C GLU A 1015 -18.53 -9.18 22.25
N VAL A 1016 -18.59 -10.25 21.44
CA VAL A 1016 -18.54 -11.69 21.78
C VAL A 1016 -17.15 -12.10 22.26
N THR A 1017 -17.07 -12.99 23.25
CA THR A 1017 -15.81 -13.66 23.59
C THR A 1017 -15.65 -14.96 22.76
N PRO A 1018 -14.44 -15.30 22.27
CA PRO A 1018 -14.24 -16.48 21.42
C PRO A 1018 -14.38 -17.87 22.07
N ASP A 1019 -14.18 -18.03 23.39
CA ASP A 1019 -13.92 -19.35 24.02
C ASP A 1019 -15.20 -20.11 24.35
N ASP A 1020 -16.08 -19.38 25.03
CA ASP A 1020 -17.52 -19.35 24.92
C ASP A 1020 -18.15 -20.02 23.67
N LEU A 1021 -17.50 -19.96 22.49
CA LEU A 1021 -18.00 -20.56 21.25
C LEU A 1021 -17.94 -22.10 21.29
N ALA A 1022 -16.94 -22.66 22.00
CA ALA A 1022 -16.42 -24.01 21.81
C ALA A 1022 -17.28 -25.14 22.39
N ARG A 1023 -17.58 -25.03 23.68
CA ARG A 1023 -17.43 -26.11 24.67
C ARG A 1023 -18.65 -27.02 24.77
N MET A 1024 -19.19 -27.40 23.62
CA MET A 1024 -20.62 -27.64 23.52
C MET A 1024 -20.95 -28.44 22.26
N PHE A 1025 -21.04 -27.71 21.17
CA PHE A 1025 -21.34 -28.14 19.82
C PHE A 1025 -20.30 -29.09 19.20
N ALA A 1026 -19.19 -29.34 19.89
CA ALA A 1026 -18.31 -30.47 19.62
C ALA A 1026 -19.14 -31.79 19.56
N PRO A 1027 -18.87 -32.70 18.61
CA PRO A 1027 -19.75 -33.83 18.35
C PRO A 1027 -19.68 -34.95 19.39
N GLY A 1028 -20.80 -35.68 19.51
CA GLY A 1028 -20.86 -37.04 20.05
C GLY A 1028 -20.89 -37.19 21.58
N THR A 1029 -20.35 -36.24 22.33
CA THR A 1029 -20.29 -36.32 23.80
C THR A 1029 -21.63 -35.96 24.51
N GLY A 1030 -22.77 -36.53 24.06
CA GLY A 1030 -24.07 -36.56 24.79
C GLY A 1030 -25.32 -37.30 24.17
N LEU A 1031 -25.98 -38.19 24.96
CA LEU A 1031 -27.44 -38.58 25.14
C LEU A 1031 -28.39 -39.27 24.08
N MET A 1032 -29.13 -40.37 24.46
CA MET A 1032 -30.51 -40.85 24.01
C MET A 1032 -30.99 -42.21 24.65
N ASP A 1033 -32.30 -42.63 24.57
CA ASP A 1033 -32.84 -43.97 25.02
C ASP A 1033 -34.13 -44.54 24.30
N SER A 1034 -35.14 -45.17 24.97
CA SER A 1034 -36.03 -46.29 24.46
C SER A 1034 -37.53 -46.36 24.93
N PHE A 1035 -38.34 -47.40 24.57
CA PHE A 1035 -39.83 -47.47 24.78
C PHE A 1035 -40.57 -48.88 24.74
N PHE A 1036 -41.89 -48.91 25.10
CA PHE A 1036 -43.03 -49.88 24.82
C PHE A 1036 -43.42 -51.08 25.77
N ARG A 1037 -44.75 -51.26 26.10
CA ARG A 1037 -45.43 -52.56 26.47
C ARG A 1037 -46.99 -52.53 26.67
N ASP A 1038 -47.70 -53.70 26.60
CA ASP A 1038 -49.02 -54.13 27.23
C ASP A 1038 -50.22 -54.77 26.41
N ASN A 1039 -51.53 -54.52 26.71
CA ASN A 1039 -52.69 -55.50 26.69
C ASN A 1039 -54.08 -55.12 26.02
N LEU A 1040 -54.88 -56.06 25.43
CA LEU A 1040 -56.08 -55.82 24.52
C LEU A 1040 -57.49 -56.40 24.93
N THR A 1041 -58.63 -55.96 24.32
CA THR A 1041 -60.07 -56.43 24.55
C THR A 1041 -61.15 -55.88 23.51
N ASN A 1042 -62.46 -56.26 23.59
CA ASN A 1042 -63.78 -55.82 22.97
C ASN A 1042 -64.00 -55.05 21.65
N LYS A 1043 -63.06 -54.26 21.11
CA LYS A 1043 -63.37 -53.35 19.97
C LYS A 1043 -63.12 -53.99 18.60
N VAL A 1044 -62.69 -55.24 18.62
CA VAL A 1044 -62.07 -55.96 17.52
C VAL A 1044 -63.15 -56.70 16.73
N ASP A 1045 -63.29 -56.40 15.43
CA ASP A 1045 -64.04 -57.24 14.49
C ASP A 1045 -63.15 -58.42 14.09
N THR A 1046 -63.14 -59.40 14.97
CA THR A 1046 -62.45 -60.68 14.82
C THR A 1046 -63.12 -61.63 13.83
N THR A 1047 -64.12 -61.18 13.05
CA THR A 1047 -64.66 -61.99 11.94
C THR A 1047 -63.68 -62.15 10.77
N GLN A 1048 -62.49 -61.51 10.85
CA GLN A 1048 -61.42 -61.61 9.86
C GLN A 1048 -60.04 -61.95 10.46
N GLN A 1049 -59.15 -62.48 9.62
CA GLN A 1049 -57.76 -62.82 9.99
C GLN A 1049 -56.87 -61.61 10.30
N ARG A 1050 -57.08 -60.48 9.61
CA ARG A 1050 -56.45 -59.21 9.99
C ARG A 1050 -57.21 -58.61 11.16
N TRP A 1051 -56.47 -58.16 12.18
CA TRP A 1051 -57.02 -57.73 13.48
C TRP A 1051 -57.59 -56.32 13.37
N ARG A 1052 -58.70 -56.22 12.66
CA ARG A 1052 -59.49 -55.00 12.42
C ARG A 1052 -60.56 -54.83 13.49
N PHE A 1053 -61.12 -53.63 13.59
CA PHE A 1053 -62.07 -53.25 14.66
C PHE A 1053 -63.51 -53.09 14.16
N THR A 1054 -64.52 -53.23 15.01
CA THR A 1054 -65.95 -53.22 14.64
C THR A 1054 -66.33 -51.99 13.80
N PRO A 1055 -67.14 -52.13 12.73
CA PRO A 1055 -67.47 -51.00 11.86
C PRO A 1055 -68.01 -49.77 12.62
N GLY A 1056 -67.41 -48.60 12.35
CA GLY A 1056 -67.95 -47.32 12.81
C GLY A 1056 -69.17 -46.86 12.02
N ILE A 1057 -69.67 -45.66 12.30
CA ILE A 1057 -70.87 -45.11 11.64
C ILE A 1057 -70.72 -44.84 10.12
N ASP A 1058 -69.54 -45.02 9.55
CA ASP A 1058 -69.29 -45.01 8.09
C ASP A 1058 -69.23 -46.42 7.46
N GLY A 1059 -69.49 -47.46 8.25
CA GLY A 1059 -69.37 -48.85 7.84
C GLY A 1059 -67.94 -49.40 7.76
N LYS A 1060 -66.90 -48.69 8.25
CA LYS A 1060 -65.50 -49.15 8.16
C LYS A 1060 -64.90 -49.58 9.49
N THR A 1061 -64.02 -50.57 9.38
CA THR A 1061 -63.27 -51.19 10.48
C THR A 1061 -61.90 -50.55 10.71
N LEU A 1062 -61.50 -50.35 11.97
CA LEU A 1062 -60.28 -49.59 12.32
C LEU A 1062 -58.97 -50.37 12.03
N PRO A 1063 -57.90 -49.69 11.55
CA PRO A 1063 -56.61 -50.31 11.19
C PRO A 1063 -55.47 -50.04 12.19
N GLY A 1064 -54.34 -50.76 12.07
CA GLY A 1064 -53.11 -50.49 12.84
C GLY A 1064 -53.14 -50.99 14.29
N SER A 1065 -54.33 -51.39 14.74
CA SER A 1065 -54.65 -52.31 15.83
C SER A 1065 -53.81 -53.61 15.86
N GLU A 1066 -53.03 -53.89 14.80
CA GLU A 1066 -52.16 -55.05 14.65
C GLU A 1066 -50.72 -54.85 15.21
N GLY A 1067 -50.15 -53.63 15.29
CA GLY A 1067 -48.68 -53.49 15.47
C GLY A 1067 -48.14 -52.12 15.91
N VAL A 1068 -47.88 -51.93 17.21
CA VAL A 1068 -47.94 -50.59 17.84
C VAL A 1068 -46.58 -50.11 18.47
N LEU A 1069 -45.60 -49.53 17.70
CA LEU A 1069 -44.15 -49.17 18.08
C LEU A 1069 -43.49 -47.83 17.49
N ARG A 1070 -42.18 -47.50 17.81
CA ARG A 1070 -41.08 -46.78 17.00
C ARG A 1070 -40.13 -45.60 17.53
N PRO A 1071 -40.10 -44.36 16.94
CA PRO A 1071 -39.17 -43.15 17.04
C PRO A 1071 -37.59 -43.06 16.92
N PHE A 1072 -37.04 -41.80 17.03
CA PHE A 1072 -35.62 -41.21 17.16
C PHE A 1072 -34.68 -40.83 15.93
N GLN A 1073 -33.95 -39.66 15.94
CA GLN A 1073 -32.79 -39.26 15.01
C GLN A 1073 -31.84 -37.95 15.07
N GLN A 1074 -31.16 -36.79 15.34
CA GLN A 1074 -30.17 -36.07 14.42
C GLN A 1074 -29.43 -34.78 14.99
N ALA A 1075 -28.19 -34.39 14.51
CA ALA A 1075 -27.51 -33.05 14.73
C ALA A 1075 -26.28 -32.69 13.78
N GLN A 1076 -25.85 -31.40 13.64
CA GLN A 1076 -24.84 -30.86 12.61
C GLN A 1076 -23.45 -30.18 13.03
N TYR A 1077 -22.98 -28.95 12.60
CA TYR A 1077 -21.52 -28.53 12.49
C TYR A 1077 -20.76 -27.36 13.29
N ILE A 1078 -20.92 -25.99 13.19
CA ILE A 1078 -20.47 -25.12 14.35
C ILE A 1078 -21.23 -25.62 15.56
N ARG A 1079 -22.55 -25.77 15.49
CA ARG A 1079 -23.51 -26.01 14.34
C ARG A 1079 -23.99 -24.69 13.70
N ASP A 1080 -23.71 -24.17 12.47
CA ASP A 1080 -23.02 -24.56 11.18
C ASP A 1080 -22.12 -23.46 10.47
N ALA A 1081 -20.85 -23.22 10.86
CA ALA A 1081 -19.92 -22.12 10.39
C ALA A 1081 -18.47 -22.07 10.99
N PHE A 1082 -18.17 -21.18 11.97
CA PHE A 1082 -16.81 -20.75 12.41
C PHE A 1082 -15.81 -21.88 12.71
N PHE A 1083 -16.32 -23.02 13.18
CA PHE A 1083 -15.55 -24.24 13.44
C PHE A 1083 -15.42 -25.06 12.17
N ALA A 1084 -14.86 -24.44 11.13
CA ALA A 1084 -14.71 -25.08 9.84
C ALA A 1084 -14.00 -26.44 10.01
N ASN A 1085 -14.65 -27.50 9.54
CA ASN A 1085 -14.22 -28.90 9.67
C ASN A 1085 -14.28 -29.48 11.11
N GLY A 1086 -15.19 -29.00 11.96
CA GLY A 1086 -15.46 -29.60 13.27
C GLY A 1086 -14.52 -29.16 14.40
N ALA A 1087 -13.91 -27.98 14.26
CA ALA A 1087 -13.01 -27.36 15.23
C ALA A 1087 -13.76 -26.75 16.45
N THR A 1088 -13.13 -25.81 17.18
CA THR A 1088 -13.66 -25.26 18.44
C THR A 1088 -13.46 -23.74 18.70
N THR A 1089 -12.81 -22.93 17.85
CA THR A 1089 -12.68 -21.45 18.01
C THR A 1089 -12.76 -20.65 16.66
N PRO A 1090 -13.01 -19.31 16.64
CA PRO A 1090 -13.35 -18.52 15.43
C PRO A 1090 -12.25 -17.68 14.73
N SER A 1091 -12.30 -17.47 13.38
CA SER A 1091 -11.38 -16.58 12.60
C SER A 1091 -11.81 -16.25 11.13
N TYR A 1092 -11.20 -15.26 10.42
CA TYR A 1092 -11.45 -14.93 8.96
C TYR A 1092 -10.47 -13.92 8.22
N ARG A 1093 -10.72 -13.52 6.93
CA ARG A 1093 -9.87 -12.67 6.02
C ARG A 1093 -10.64 -11.74 5.01
N VAL A 1094 -10.01 -10.68 4.42
CA VAL A 1094 -10.65 -9.70 3.46
C VAL A 1094 -9.65 -8.87 2.57
N THR A 1095 -10.04 -8.43 1.35
CA THR A 1095 -9.21 -7.58 0.43
C THR A 1095 -9.69 -6.12 0.32
N VAL A 1096 -8.83 -5.10 0.02
CA VAL A 1096 -9.15 -3.65 -0.05
C VAL A 1096 -8.54 -2.88 -1.27
N ARG A 1097 -9.22 -1.85 -1.80
CA ARG A 1097 -8.75 -0.96 -2.93
C ARG A 1097 -9.15 0.52 -2.78
N THR A 1098 -8.36 1.46 -3.33
CA THR A 1098 -8.69 2.91 -3.48
C THR A 1098 -9.34 3.25 -4.83
N VAL A 1099 -10.37 4.10 -4.83
CA VAL A 1099 -11.18 4.43 -6.03
C VAL A 1099 -11.04 5.89 -6.50
N ARG A 1100 -11.28 6.89 -5.63
CA ARG A 1100 -11.18 8.34 -5.97
C ARG A 1100 -11.01 9.22 -4.73
N MET A 1101 -10.56 10.47 -4.92
CA MET A 1101 -10.55 11.55 -3.91
C MET A 1101 -10.71 12.94 -4.58
N ASP A 1102 -11.01 13.97 -3.80
CA ASP A 1102 -11.24 15.34 -4.30
C ASP A 1102 -9.94 16.10 -4.69
N ASN A 1103 -10.07 17.14 -5.52
CA ASN A 1103 -8.96 17.80 -6.22
C ASN A 1103 -8.11 18.75 -5.36
N ASP A 1104 -8.63 19.25 -4.24
CA ASP A 1104 -7.87 20.10 -3.31
C ASP A 1104 -7.05 19.31 -2.29
N ILE A 1105 -7.27 17.98 -2.23
CA ILE A 1105 -6.40 17.03 -1.56
C ILE A 1105 -5.17 16.78 -2.44
N LEU A 1106 -3.97 16.99 -1.91
CA LEU A 1106 -2.70 16.62 -2.55
C LEU A 1106 -2.28 15.19 -2.19
N THR A 1107 -2.56 14.72 -0.97
CA THR A 1107 -2.15 13.40 -0.48
C THR A 1107 -3.18 12.73 0.43
N LEU A 1108 -3.26 11.40 0.34
CA LEU A 1108 -4.07 10.51 1.19
C LEU A 1108 -3.16 9.44 1.80
N SER A 1109 -3.36 9.15 3.10
CA SER A 1109 -2.76 8.00 3.79
C SER A 1109 -3.82 7.29 4.65
N LEU A 1110 -3.87 5.95 4.59
CA LEU A 1110 -4.72 5.07 5.39
C LEU A 1110 -3.86 4.01 6.09
N ASP A 1111 -4.12 3.76 7.37
CA ASP A 1111 -3.45 2.76 8.22
C ASP A 1111 -4.50 1.84 8.86
N VAL A 1112 -4.37 0.53 8.65
CA VAL A 1112 -5.21 -0.54 9.24
C VAL A 1112 -4.33 -1.45 10.09
N ASP A 1113 -4.34 -1.27 11.41
CA ASP A 1113 -3.52 -2.03 12.36
C ASP A 1113 -2.03 -2.19 11.95
N GLY A 1114 -1.41 -1.12 11.45
CA GLY A 1114 -0.02 -1.09 10.99
C GLY A 1114 0.17 -1.41 9.50
N GLN A 1115 -0.90 -1.64 8.74
CA GLN A 1115 -0.87 -1.91 7.30
C GLN A 1115 -1.24 -0.65 6.53
N LEU A 1116 -0.27 -0.06 5.81
CA LEU A 1116 -0.34 1.31 5.30
C LEU A 1116 -0.52 1.42 3.78
N LEU A 1117 -1.49 2.24 3.36
CA LEU A 1117 -1.84 2.56 1.97
C LEU A 1117 -1.70 4.07 1.73
N ARG A 1118 -1.05 4.50 0.63
CA ARG A 1118 -0.80 5.92 0.30
C ARG A 1118 -1.15 6.26 -1.15
N TYR A 1119 -1.60 7.49 -1.39
CA TYR A 1119 -2.00 7.96 -2.72
C TYR A 1119 -1.80 9.49 -2.88
N SER A 1120 -1.49 9.94 -4.10
CA SER A 1120 -1.28 11.35 -4.44
C SER A 1120 -1.48 11.60 -5.95
N HIS A 1121 -2.72 11.45 -6.44
CA HIS A 1121 -3.11 11.65 -7.86
C HIS A 1121 -2.28 10.84 -8.88
N GLY A 1122 -1.91 9.61 -8.53
CA GLY A 1122 -1.29 8.62 -9.42
C GLY A 1122 -2.26 7.49 -9.83
N PRO A 1123 -1.75 6.31 -10.20
CA PRO A 1123 -2.56 5.10 -10.40
C PRO A 1123 -3.24 4.61 -9.11
N GLN A 1124 -4.41 3.96 -9.22
CA GLN A 1124 -5.13 3.38 -8.07
C GLN A 1124 -4.32 2.29 -7.35
N ALA A 1125 -4.52 2.15 -6.03
CA ALA A 1125 -3.77 1.24 -5.16
C ALA A 1125 -4.66 0.15 -4.51
N VAL A 1126 -4.09 -1.03 -4.24
CA VAL A 1126 -4.80 -2.27 -3.82
C VAL A 1126 -3.98 -3.05 -2.78
N GLN A 1127 -4.62 -3.69 -1.79
CA GLN A 1127 -3.94 -4.50 -0.75
C GLN A 1127 -4.86 -5.57 -0.09
N LEU A 1128 -4.32 -6.73 0.30
CA LEU A 1128 -5.02 -7.80 1.04
C LEU A 1128 -4.79 -7.69 2.57
N MET A 1129 -5.80 -8.00 3.39
CA MET A 1129 -5.81 -7.81 4.85
C MET A 1129 -6.45 -8.99 5.63
N SER A 1130 -6.23 -9.05 6.95
CA SER A 1130 -6.83 -10.05 7.86
C SER A 1130 -7.48 -9.39 9.07
N TRP A 1131 -8.33 -10.13 9.79
CA TRP A 1131 -8.82 -9.70 11.11
C TRP A 1131 -8.65 -10.79 12.17
N PRO A 1132 -7.95 -10.51 13.29
CA PRO A 1132 -7.12 -9.33 13.57
C PRO A 1132 -5.89 -9.15 12.65
N GLY A 1133 -5.15 -8.05 12.88
CA GLY A 1133 -3.92 -7.68 12.18
C GLY A 1133 -2.64 -8.07 12.92
N SER A 1134 -1.51 -7.47 12.54
CA SER A 1134 -0.18 -7.74 13.11
C SER A 1134 0.43 -6.57 13.88
N GLY A 1135 -0.23 -5.41 13.94
CA GLY A 1135 0.25 -4.23 14.67
C GLY A 1135 -0.18 -4.19 16.13
N GLY A 1136 -1.30 -4.83 16.47
CA GLY A 1136 -1.79 -4.94 17.85
C GLY A 1136 -2.38 -3.63 18.42
N THR A 1137 -2.62 -2.64 17.57
CA THR A 1137 -3.18 -1.33 17.92
C THR A 1137 -4.71 -1.38 18.06
N ASN A 1138 -5.37 -2.33 17.37
CA ASN A 1138 -6.82 -2.40 17.21
C ASN A 1138 -7.45 -1.09 16.68
N GLN A 1139 -6.70 -0.29 15.92
CA GLN A 1139 -7.08 1.02 15.39
C GLN A 1139 -7.02 1.05 13.85
N VAL A 1140 -7.85 1.92 13.25
CA VAL A 1140 -7.77 2.33 11.84
C VAL A 1140 -7.74 3.86 11.76
N ARG A 1141 -6.90 4.44 10.90
CA ARG A 1141 -6.69 5.89 10.76
C ARG A 1141 -6.55 6.34 9.31
N MET A 1142 -7.19 7.44 8.94
CA MET A 1142 -7.05 8.12 7.62
C MET A 1142 -6.58 9.56 7.81
N GLN A 1143 -5.73 10.06 6.91
CA GLN A 1143 -5.19 11.43 6.92
C GLN A 1143 -5.08 12.01 5.50
N LEU A 1144 -5.43 13.30 5.36
CA LEU A 1144 -5.43 14.08 4.11
C LEU A 1144 -4.50 15.30 4.25
N GLY A 1145 -3.79 15.66 3.18
CA GLY A 1145 -3.01 16.92 3.08
C GLY A 1145 -3.51 17.79 1.93
N LEU A 1146 -3.71 19.08 2.18
CA LEU A 1146 -4.50 19.99 1.33
C LEU A 1146 -3.66 21.06 0.61
N ALA A 1147 -4.17 21.56 -0.52
CA ALA A 1147 -3.47 22.51 -1.39
C ALA A 1147 -3.21 23.90 -0.76
N ASN A 1148 -3.91 24.26 0.32
CA ASN A 1148 -3.67 25.47 1.12
C ASN A 1148 -2.54 25.31 2.15
N GLY A 1149 -1.98 24.10 2.33
CA GLY A 1149 -0.95 23.78 3.32
C GLY A 1149 -1.46 23.18 4.64
N THR A 1150 -2.76 22.90 4.81
CA THR A 1150 -3.31 22.28 6.03
C THR A 1150 -3.63 20.78 5.85
N THR A 1151 -4.13 20.10 6.91
CA THR A 1151 -4.37 18.64 6.94
C THR A 1151 -5.63 18.26 7.72
N SER A 1152 -6.27 17.13 7.38
CA SER A 1152 -7.52 16.60 7.98
C SER A 1152 -7.43 15.08 8.30
N THR A 1153 -8.23 14.53 9.24
CA THR A 1153 -8.07 13.15 9.79
C THR A 1153 -9.34 12.44 10.31
N LEU A 1154 -9.38 11.09 10.27
CA LEU A 1154 -10.48 10.22 10.76
C LEU A 1154 -9.97 8.92 11.46
N VAL A 1155 -10.66 8.39 12.50
CA VAL A 1155 -10.21 7.24 13.35
C VAL A 1155 -11.35 6.30 13.87
N THR A 1156 -11.05 5.01 14.12
CA THR A 1156 -11.90 3.99 14.83
C THR A 1156 -11.10 2.95 15.64
N ASN A 1157 -11.69 2.33 16.68
CA ASN A 1157 -11.06 1.30 17.55
C ASN A 1157 -12.02 0.11 17.92
N GLY A 1158 -11.49 -1.04 18.40
CA GLY A 1158 -12.26 -2.15 19.04
C GLY A 1158 -11.80 -3.58 18.70
N ALA A 1159 -12.27 -4.62 19.41
CA ALA A 1159 -11.92 -6.03 19.12
C ALA A 1159 -12.51 -6.57 17.80
N TRP A 1160 -13.36 -5.76 17.17
CA TRP A 1160 -13.79 -5.93 15.78
C TRP A 1160 -13.72 -4.62 14.99
N ALA A 1161 -12.67 -3.82 15.21
CA ALA A 1161 -12.49 -2.49 14.62
C ALA A 1161 -12.62 -2.47 13.09
N LEU A 1162 -12.17 -3.51 12.38
CA LEU A 1162 -12.19 -3.50 10.91
C LEU A 1162 -13.61 -3.46 10.33
N ASN A 1163 -14.53 -4.28 10.82
CA ASN A 1163 -15.92 -4.17 10.38
C ASN A 1163 -16.63 -2.94 10.98
N ARG A 1164 -16.20 -2.39 12.13
CA ARG A 1164 -16.68 -1.08 12.62
C ARG A 1164 -16.19 0.10 11.77
N PHE A 1165 -15.01 0.01 11.16
CA PHE A 1165 -14.48 0.97 10.19
C PHE A 1165 -15.18 0.84 8.83
N PHE A 1166 -15.47 -0.38 8.40
CA PHE A 1166 -16.33 -0.64 7.23
C PHE A 1166 -17.72 -0.02 7.44
N ASP A 1167 -18.35 -0.27 8.59
CA ASP A 1167 -19.69 0.25 8.93
C ASP A 1167 -19.71 1.78 9.19
N ARG A 1168 -18.56 2.47 9.20
CA ARG A 1168 -18.48 3.96 9.22
C ARG A 1168 -18.63 4.61 7.85
N ALA A 1169 -18.50 3.85 6.76
CA ALA A 1169 -18.58 4.37 5.40
C ALA A 1169 -19.98 4.23 4.81
N ARG A 1170 -20.32 5.04 3.79
CA ARG A 1170 -21.51 4.76 2.97
C ARG A 1170 -21.22 3.58 2.06
N ILE A 1171 -21.84 2.44 2.34
CA ILE A 1171 -21.62 1.18 1.62
C ILE A 1171 -22.50 1.05 0.37
N ALA A 1172 -21.92 0.48 -0.69
CA ALA A 1172 -22.58 0.08 -1.93
C ALA A 1172 -22.12 -1.34 -2.35
N PRO A 1173 -22.75 -2.00 -3.35
CA PRO A 1173 -22.17 -3.16 -4.02
C PRO A 1173 -20.79 -2.84 -4.61
N GLY A 1174 -19.91 -3.85 -4.66
CA GLY A 1174 -18.66 -3.81 -5.44
C GLY A 1174 -18.80 -4.57 -6.75
N ALA A 1175 -17.69 -4.77 -7.46
CA ALA A 1175 -17.68 -5.38 -8.80
C ALA A 1175 -18.21 -6.84 -8.88
N GLY A 1176 -18.23 -7.59 -7.77
CA GLY A 1176 -18.70 -8.99 -7.71
C GLY A 1176 -19.61 -9.30 -6.51
N SER A 1177 -20.33 -10.43 -6.57
CA SER A 1177 -21.42 -10.81 -5.65
C SER A 1177 -21.09 -10.72 -4.15
N LEU A 1178 -19.86 -11.10 -3.75
CA LEU A 1178 -19.39 -11.06 -2.37
C LEU A 1178 -18.78 -9.69 -1.96
N SER A 1179 -18.47 -8.81 -2.92
CA SER A 1179 -17.70 -7.55 -2.73
C SER A 1179 -18.56 -6.30 -2.50
N ARG A 1180 -18.03 -5.27 -1.83
CA ARG A 1180 -18.76 -4.04 -1.43
C ARG A 1180 -17.86 -2.78 -1.47
N GLN A 1181 -18.36 -1.66 -2.00
CA GLN A 1181 -17.68 -0.34 -2.02
C GLN A 1181 -18.06 0.53 -0.82
N ALA A 1182 -17.22 1.52 -0.49
CA ALA A 1182 -17.27 2.30 0.75
C ALA A 1182 -16.80 3.76 0.55
N THR A 1183 -17.63 4.77 0.84
CA THR A 1183 -17.26 6.21 0.71
C THR A 1183 -17.22 6.96 2.04
N PHE A 1184 -16.26 7.88 2.17
CA PHE A 1184 -15.94 8.68 3.35
C PHE A 1184 -15.96 10.20 3.03
N SER A 1185 -16.08 11.03 4.06
CA SER A 1185 -15.93 12.49 4.01
C SER A 1185 -15.27 12.99 5.31
N VAL A 1186 -14.33 13.92 5.22
CA VAL A 1186 -13.49 14.41 6.33
C VAL A 1186 -13.28 15.92 6.17
N ASP A 1187 -13.72 16.70 7.15
CA ASP A 1187 -13.67 18.19 7.22
C ASP A 1187 -14.15 18.96 5.96
N GLY A 1188 -14.87 18.30 5.05
CA GLY A 1188 -15.39 18.85 3.79
C GLY A 1188 -14.98 18.06 2.54
N HIS A 1189 -13.91 17.26 2.60
CA HIS A 1189 -13.29 16.57 1.46
C HIS A 1189 -13.62 15.06 1.45
N SER A 1190 -13.71 14.41 0.29
CA SER A 1190 -14.23 13.03 0.12
C SER A 1190 -13.24 12.03 -0.49
N VAL A 1191 -13.41 10.73 -0.14
CA VAL A 1191 -12.58 9.58 -0.55
C VAL A 1191 -13.44 8.31 -0.69
N THR A 1192 -13.18 7.42 -1.66
CA THR A 1192 -13.89 6.13 -1.85
C THR A 1192 -12.94 4.91 -1.95
N LEU A 1193 -13.32 3.77 -1.34
CA LEU A 1193 -12.61 2.47 -1.25
C LEU A 1193 -13.53 1.24 -1.57
N GLU A 1194 -13.01 0.00 -1.55
CA GLU A 1194 -13.74 -1.28 -1.83
C GLU A 1194 -13.24 -2.50 -1.00
N PHE A 1195 -14.06 -3.56 -0.76
CA PHE A 1195 -13.83 -4.71 0.15
C PHE A 1195 -14.41 -6.10 -0.32
N THR A 1196 -13.79 -7.27 -0.02
CA THR A 1196 -14.30 -8.65 -0.40
C THR A 1196 -13.92 -9.85 0.54
N PRO A 1197 -14.83 -10.81 0.88
CA PRO A 1197 -14.62 -12.00 1.77
C PRO A 1197 -14.59 -13.41 1.10
N ASN A 1198 -14.37 -14.49 1.88
CA ASN A 1198 -13.85 -15.80 1.42
C ASN A 1198 -14.64 -17.11 1.79
N SER A 1199 -15.95 -17.10 2.08
CA SER A 1199 -16.70 -18.36 2.38
C SER A 1199 -18.21 -18.21 2.22
N ILE A 1200 -18.94 -19.30 1.92
CA ILE A 1200 -20.42 -19.35 2.00
C ILE A 1200 -20.94 -19.16 3.43
N ARG A 1201 -20.07 -19.30 4.43
CA ARG A 1201 -20.28 -18.81 5.80
C ARG A 1201 -19.45 -17.55 5.97
N ASN A 1202 -19.96 -16.46 5.41
CA ASN A 1202 -19.26 -15.18 5.30
C ASN A 1202 -19.02 -14.54 6.68
N PRO A 1203 -17.80 -14.10 7.01
CA PRO A 1203 -17.46 -13.58 8.34
C PRO A 1203 -18.07 -12.23 8.70
N PHE A 1204 -18.40 -11.41 7.70
CA PHE A 1204 -19.08 -10.14 7.94
C PHE A 1204 -20.62 -10.35 7.96
N GLN A 1205 -21.09 -11.58 7.77
CA GLN A 1205 -22.47 -12.00 7.49
C GLN A 1205 -22.70 -13.44 8.02
N LEU A 1206 -22.42 -13.66 9.31
CA LEU A 1206 -22.34 -14.98 9.96
C LEU A 1206 -23.72 -15.58 10.31
N PRO A 1207 -23.87 -16.92 10.41
CA PRO A 1207 -25.11 -17.59 10.81
C PRO A 1207 -25.19 -17.84 12.33
N GLY A 1208 -26.15 -18.67 12.76
CA GLY A 1208 -26.37 -19.07 14.16
C GLY A 1208 -26.42 -20.59 14.35
N PHE A 1209 -27.11 -21.01 15.42
CA PHE A 1209 -26.89 -22.30 16.09
C PHE A 1209 -28.08 -23.27 16.13
N ALA A 1210 -27.78 -24.57 16.06
CA ALA A 1210 -28.74 -25.67 16.18
C ALA A 1210 -28.20 -26.80 17.10
N CYS A 1211 -28.64 -26.82 18.36
CA CYS A 1211 -28.30 -27.83 19.39
C CYS A 1211 -29.26 -27.69 20.60
N PRO A 1212 -29.34 -28.68 21.51
CA PRO A 1212 -30.07 -28.57 22.78
C PRO A 1212 -29.40 -27.63 23.79
#